data_AF-A0A812PAQ4-F1
#
_entry.id   AF-A0A812PAQ4-F1
#
_cell.length_a   1.000
_cell.length_b   1.000
_cell.length_c   1.000
_cell.angle_alpha   90.00
_cell.angle_beta   90.00
_cell.angle_gamma   90.00
#
_symmetry.space_group_name_H-M   'P 1'
#
loop_
_entity.id
_entity.type
_entity.pdbx_description
1 polymer ?
#
loop_
_entity_poly.entity_id
_entity_poly.type
_entity_poly.pdbx_seq_one_letter_code
_entity_poly.pdbx_strand_id
1 'polypeptide(L)'
;MLARTGERAASLRVECRERDVLADGFGVRADRVLLFNILHCDHPVRLLRLAAEALNLEGQIHVIHWQHRDTPRGPDLSIRPTPQQVIDWASQAGLSPVEEARELPPWHYGVKLRNHPLMRHRSIVSIRLAALLLFLLAPATHAEPPAAPGRRVLAADYSTHRIAIIDANGAVEWEHPIKSIHDLQRLPNGHVLFQTTWTRIVEVDPLSGDVVWEYDAAEANGNRGKRVEVHSFQRLPNGDTMIAESGPGRIIEVNAAGELQRQIALELDQPDPHRDTRLVRKLASGNYLVAQEGDGAVREYDGEGKVVWDYAVPLFGKKPRGGHGAAAWGNAVFAAERLPSGNTLIATGNGHSIIEVTPQKEIVWRLKQNDLPGVTLAWVTTLQPLANGNVIVGNCHAGPDNPQILEVTRDKRVVWQYKDFERFGDALSNSYVVVSKEFRMPLVLDRTASRRSVFDSESVRPSSLRQDDPQWQSPRQELDTFGAWASEPIWAPPLDSAETLADEMVKLSKPFTSMEKRWEAVVRKHKNEFTQVREIDLPRASIRLPQGKFFVAVTEQKNFDKITDTIPDSVQTRLDEFLYEHGDKPGLRVSYLKPLCVEVGDDLILTSREDLMAVVSKVQNEIFAEYKRRAPFRRTQDVLRIAANYTLATPRYLMNFYVRQRQQAIAAFQARLEFERRKTAMDAVNMHRRCRTNGCTFDEMLALTNPVQQARVIEKYSIDKKLSQAKRDQLLLLAAGSSPWWATLAMGAWHAYNLYQWGIALTPAVAACDPAFVAEFPSQPGVLHKIAHFDEVGGVMHIEL
;
A
#
# COMPACT_ATOMS: atom_id res chain seq x y z
N MET A 1 -4.69 14.42 -33.66
CA MET A 1 -3.23 14.59 -33.86
C MET A 1 -2.61 13.34 -34.45
N LEU A 2 -2.82 12.16 -33.82
CA LEU A 2 -2.31 10.85 -34.26
C LEU A 2 -2.60 10.51 -35.74
N ALA A 3 -3.85 10.66 -36.21
CA ALA A 3 -4.20 10.42 -37.62
C ALA A 3 -3.39 11.27 -38.60
N ARG A 4 -3.28 12.59 -38.36
CA ARG A 4 -2.48 13.52 -39.19
C ARG A 4 -0.97 13.25 -39.11
N THR A 5 -0.47 12.81 -37.96
CA THR A 5 0.94 12.41 -37.79
C THR A 5 1.22 11.13 -38.57
N GLY A 6 0.32 10.14 -38.50
CA GLY A 6 0.40 8.90 -39.28
C GLY A 6 0.39 9.15 -40.79
N GLU A 7 -0.51 10.01 -41.28
CA GLU A 7 -0.56 10.42 -42.69
C GLU A 7 0.75 11.09 -43.15
N ARG A 8 1.31 12.00 -42.35
CA ARG A 8 2.56 12.70 -42.67
C ARG A 8 3.81 11.82 -42.55
N ALA A 9 3.74 10.79 -41.72
CA ALA A 9 4.83 9.85 -41.49
C ALA A 9 4.72 8.58 -42.33
N ALA A 10 3.76 8.49 -43.27
CA ALA A 10 3.51 7.30 -44.08
C ALA A 10 4.72 6.83 -44.92
N SER A 11 5.66 7.73 -45.23
CA SER A 11 6.93 7.41 -45.90
C SER A 11 8.09 7.10 -44.95
N LEU A 12 7.87 7.15 -43.64
CA LEU A 12 8.85 6.89 -42.58
C LEU A 12 8.45 5.61 -41.81
N ARG A 13 9.43 4.93 -41.22
CA ARG A 13 9.15 3.80 -40.30
C ARG A 13 8.72 4.34 -38.92
N VAL A 14 7.54 4.96 -38.87
CA VAL A 14 6.98 5.54 -37.64
C VAL A 14 5.70 4.80 -37.27
N GLU A 15 5.68 4.24 -36.06
CA GLU A 15 4.50 3.62 -35.48
C GLU A 15 3.83 4.62 -34.52
N CYS A 16 2.54 4.90 -34.73
CA CYS A 16 1.77 5.77 -33.85
C CYS A 16 0.89 4.93 -32.93
N ARG A 17 0.98 5.14 -31.62
CA ARG A 17 0.15 4.47 -30.61
C ARG A 17 -0.53 5.49 -29.72
N GLU A 18 -1.83 5.33 -29.49
CA GLU A 18 -2.54 6.07 -28.46
C GLU A 18 -2.34 5.37 -27.11
N ARG A 19 -1.90 6.11 -26.09
CA ARG A 19 -1.58 5.54 -24.78
C ARG A 19 -1.63 6.61 -23.70
N ASP A 20 -2.19 6.25 -22.54
CA ASP A 20 -1.98 7.02 -21.31
C ASP A 20 -0.61 6.66 -20.73
N VAL A 21 0.38 7.48 -21.03
CA VAL A 21 1.76 7.24 -20.58
C VAL A 21 1.87 7.37 -19.05
N LEU A 22 1.06 8.20 -18.39
CA LEU A 22 1.14 8.37 -16.93
C LEU A 22 0.56 7.17 -16.20
N ALA A 23 -0.50 6.55 -16.73
CA ALA A 23 -1.09 5.33 -16.18
C ALA A 23 -0.28 4.07 -16.54
N ASP A 24 0.08 3.91 -17.81
CA ASP A 24 0.55 2.64 -18.38
C ASP A 24 2.04 2.65 -18.79
N GLY A 25 2.75 3.77 -18.62
CA GLY A 25 4.13 3.93 -19.09
C GLY A 25 4.25 4.01 -20.62
N PHE A 26 5.46 4.07 -21.16
CA PHE A 26 5.68 4.18 -22.62
C PHE A 26 5.46 2.86 -23.37
N GLY A 27 5.52 1.71 -22.69
CA GLY A 27 5.27 0.38 -23.28
C GLY A 27 6.30 -0.09 -24.32
N VAL A 28 7.40 0.65 -24.48
CA VAL A 28 8.53 0.32 -25.37
C VAL A 28 9.85 0.71 -24.70
N ARG A 29 10.94 0.06 -25.11
CA ARG A 29 12.31 0.44 -24.74
C ARG A 29 12.95 1.19 -25.90
N ALA A 30 13.68 2.27 -25.62
CA ALA A 30 14.28 3.13 -26.63
C ALA A 30 15.67 3.67 -26.21
N ASP A 31 16.52 3.96 -27.18
CA ASP A 31 17.81 4.64 -26.94
C ASP A 31 17.65 6.15 -26.77
N ARG A 32 16.53 6.69 -27.27
CA ARG A 32 16.18 8.11 -27.21
C ARG A 32 14.70 8.26 -26.91
N VAL A 33 14.37 9.06 -25.90
CA VAL A 33 13.00 9.49 -25.60
C VAL A 33 12.91 10.99 -25.83
N LEU A 34 11.96 11.44 -26.64
CA LEU A 34 11.78 12.84 -27.00
C LEU A 34 10.56 13.41 -26.27
N LEU A 35 10.79 14.34 -25.34
CA LEU A 35 9.75 15.02 -24.58
C LEU A 35 9.66 16.47 -25.02
N PHE A 36 8.88 16.73 -26.07
CA PHE A 36 8.81 18.04 -26.70
C PHE A 36 7.53 18.77 -26.27
N ASN A 37 7.71 19.91 -25.63
CA ASN A 37 6.65 20.82 -25.20
C ASN A 37 5.57 20.15 -24.33
N ILE A 38 5.91 19.13 -23.54
CA ILE A 38 4.93 18.34 -22.76
C ILE A 38 5.11 18.40 -21.23
N LEU A 39 6.29 18.83 -20.74
CA LEU A 39 6.57 18.92 -19.28
C LEU A 39 5.87 20.08 -18.55
N HIS A 40 4.93 20.79 -19.17
CA HIS A 40 4.04 21.73 -18.46
C HIS A 40 2.76 21.04 -17.94
N CYS A 41 2.78 19.70 -17.86
CA CYS A 41 1.69 18.89 -17.31
C CYS A 41 1.67 18.89 -15.79
N ASP A 42 0.60 18.33 -15.19
CA ASP A 42 0.42 18.30 -13.73
C ASP A 42 1.46 17.45 -12.99
N HIS A 43 2.11 16.50 -13.69
CA HIS A 43 3.02 15.52 -13.08
C HIS A 43 4.36 15.36 -13.85
N PRO A 44 5.19 16.42 -13.95
CA PRO A 44 6.39 16.42 -14.80
C PRO A 44 7.48 15.46 -14.30
N VAL A 45 7.66 15.33 -12.99
CA VAL A 45 8.64 14.41 -12.38
C VAL A 45 8.27 12.95 -12.67
N ARG A 46 6.97 12.61 -12.60
CA ARG A 46 6.48 11.26 -12.91
C ARG A 46 6.69 10.92 -14.39
N LEU A 47 6.39 11.86 -15.30
CA LEU A 47 6.62 11.67 -16.73
C LEU A 47 8.12 11.46 -17.04
N LEU A 48 9.01 12.22 -16.39
CA LEU A 48 10.46 12.04 -16.53
C LEU A 48 10.95 10.68 -15.99
N ARG A 49 10.39 10.20 -14.87
CA ARG A 49 10.72 8.88 -14.32
C ARG A 49 10.31 7.75 -15.27
N LEU A 50 9.09 7.83 -15.81
CA LEU A 50 8.60 6.86 -16.81
C LEU A 50 9.42 6.92 -18.11
N ALA A 51 9.85 8.11 -18.52
CA ALA A 51 10.76 8.27 -19.64
C ALA A 51 12.13 7.62 -19.37
N ALA A 52 12.64 7.71 -18.12
CA ALA A 52 13.88 7.07 -17.70
C ALA A 52 13.78 5.53 -17.71
N GLU A 53 12.63 4.99 -17.30
CA GLU A 53 12.31 3.56 -17.36
C GLU A 53 12.21 3.04 -18.80
N ALA A 54 11.81 3.89 -19.74
CA ALA A 54 11.81 3.54 -21.16
C ALA A 54 13.21 3.52 -21.79
N LEU A 55 14.24 4.07 -21.14
CA LEU A 55 15.60 4.13 -21.68
C LEU A 55 16.36 2.80 -21.57
N ASN A 56 17.08 2.45 -22.64
CA ASN A 56 18.17 1.48 -22.59
C ASN A 56 19.37 1.98 -21.76
N LEU A 57 20.33 1.10 -21.43
CA LEU A 57 21.46 1.36 -20.52
C LEU A 57 22.29 2.63 -20.81
N GLU A 58 22.36 3.08 -22.06
CA GLU A 58 23.06 4.31 -22.48
C GLU A 58 22.12 5.32 -23.16
N GLY A 59 20.82 5.15 -22.94
CA GLY A 59 19.78 5.98 -23.52
C GLY A 59 19.80 7.42 -23.00
N GLN A 60 19.20 8.33 -23.75
CA GLN A 60 19.06 9.74 -23.36
C GLN A 60 17.62 10.22 -23.55
N ILE A 61 17.17 11.08 -22.64
CA ILE A 61 15.94 11.85 -22.80
C ILE A 61 16.31 13.22 -23.34
N HIS A 62 15.67 13.62 -24.44
CA HIS A 62 15.85 14.94 -25.03
C HIS A 62 14.58 15.74 -24.79
N VAL A 63 14.70 16.80 -24.02
CA VAL A 63 13.62 17.72 -23.70
C VAL A 63 13.76 18.96 -24.57
N ILE A 64 12.67 19.39 -25.20
CA ILE A 64 12.58 20.70 -25.87
C ILE A 64 11.37 21.44 -25.28
N HIS A 65 11.56 22.70 -24.91
CA HIS A 65 10.49 23.57 -24.42
C HIS A 65 10.57 24.98 -24.94
N TRP A 66 9.44 25.68 -24.92
CA TRP A 66 9.36 27.10 -25.24
C TRP A 66 10.23 27.91 -24.28
N GLN A 67 10.93 28.90 -24.81
CA GLN A 67 11.63 29.85 -23.97
C GLN A 67 10.64 30.64 -23.10
N HIS A 68 11.10 31.02 -21.91
CA HIS A 68 10.34 31.82 -20.96
C HIS A 68 10.37 33.31 -21.35
N ARG A 69 9.94 33.61 -22.57
CA ARG A 69 9.76 34.94 -23.16
C ARG A 69 8.52 34.95 -24.04
N ASP A 70 8.10 36.12 -24.52
CA ASP A 70 6.99 36.18 -25.46
C ASP A 70 7.31 35.39 -26.74
N THR A 71 6.43 34.47 -27.13
CA THR A 71 6.60 33.61 -28.30
C THR A 71 5.25 33.44 -29.01
N PRO A 72 5.24 33.34 -30.35
CA PRO A 72 4.00 33.47 -31.13
C PRO A 72 2.99 32.33 -30.95
N ARG A 73 3.39 31.16 -30.41
CA ARG A 73 2.53 29.97 -30.29
C ARG A 73 2.77 29.14 -29.02
N GLY A 74 3.48 29.69 -28.04
CA GLY A 74 3.71 29.00 -26.76
C GLY A 74 2.50 29.09 -25.83
N PRO A 75 2.38 28.17 -24.85
CA PRO A 75 1.36 28.26 -23.80
C PRO A 75 1.57 29.52 -22.93
N ASP A 76 0.70 29.80 -21.95
CA ASP A 76 0.88 30.96 -21.07
C ASP A 76 2.28 30.94 -20.39
N LEU A 77 2.88 32.12 -20.21
CA LEU A 77 4.20 32.25 -19.56
C LEU A 77 4.21 31.59 -18.17
N SER A 78 3.10 31.64 -17.42
CA SER A 78 3.01 31.11 -16.05
C SER A 78 3.19 29.60 -15.96
N ILE A 79 2.91 28.87 -17.03
CA ILE A 79 3.00 27.40 -17.07
C ILE A 79 4.22 26.90 -17.84
N ARG A 80 5.03 27.79 -18.42
CA ARG A 80 6.24 27.41 -19.15
C ARG A 80 7.37 27.06 -18.19
N PRO A 81 7.86 25.81 -18.19
CA PRO A 81 8.99 25.46 -17.35
C PRO A 81 10.25 26.18 -17.83
N THR A 82 11.07 26.61 -16.88
CA THR A 82 12.42 27.13 -17.15
C THR A 82 13.42 25.98 -17.30
N PRO A 83 14.59 26.21 -17.92
CA PRO A 83 15.63 25.18 -18.00
C PRO A 83 16.06 24.64 -16.64
N GLN A 84 16.18 25.50 -15.63
CA GLN A 84 16.54 25.09 -14.27
C GLN A 84 15.47 24.21 -13.63
N GLN A 85 14.19 24.56 -13.76
CA GLN A 85 13.09 23.73 -13.27
C GLN A 85 13.07 22.33 -13.90
N VAL A 86 13.36 22.23 -15.21
CA VAL A 86 13.49 20.93 -15.88
C VAL A 86 14.65 20.11 -15.31
N ILE A 87 15.79 20.74 -15.02
CA ILE A 87 16.96 20.08 -14.40
C ILE A 87 16.63 19.62 -12.98
N ASP A 88 15.93 20.43 -12.20
CA ASP A 88 15.53 20.10 -10.83
C ASP A 88 14.55 18.92 -10.81
N TRP A 89 13.55 18.92 -11.70
CA TRP A 89 12.62 17.79 -11.88
C TRP A 89 13.33 16.53 -12.38
N ALA A 90 14.30 16.68 -13.29
CA ALA A 90 15.12 15.57 -13.76
C ALA A 90 15.95 14.96 -12.61
N SER A 91 16.54 15.79 -11.76
CA SER A 91 17.27 15.31 -10.57
C SER A 91 16.36 14.54 -9.61
N GLN A 92 15.13 15.01 -9.39
CA GLN A 92 14.12 14.29 -8.58
C GLN A 92 13.67 12.96 -9.23
N ALA A 93 13.77 12.87 -10.55
CA ALA A 93 13.50 11.66 -11.33
C ALA A 93 14.72 10.71 -11.44
N GLY A 94 15.87 11.04 -10.84
CA GLY A 94 17.08 10.21 -10.90
C GLY A 94 17.90 10.36 -12.20
N LEU A 95 17.67 11.47 -12.92
CA LEU A 95 18.36 11.81 -14.15
C LEU A 95 19.41 12.90 -13.89
N SER A 96 20.45 12.94 -14.73
CA SER A 96 21.47 13.98 -14.72
C SER A 96 21.56 14.66 -16.10
N PRO A 97 21.80 15.99 -16.15
CA PRO A 97 22.04 16.67 -17.41
C PRO A 97 23.35 16.16 -18.03
N VAL A 98 23.31 15.90 -19.34
CA VAL A 98 24.48 15.50 -20.14
C VAL A 98 25.33 16.74 -20.47
N GLU A 99 24.68 17.87 -20.68
CA GLU A 99 25.24 19.17 -21.04
C GLU A 99 24.34 20.28 -20.46
N GLU A 100 24.83 21.51 -20.42
CA GLU A 100 24.02 22.66 -20.05
C GLU A 100 22.86 22.87 -21.03
N ALA A 101 21.77 23.47 -20.54
CA ALA A 101 20.63 23.77 -21.37
C ALA A 101 21.03 24.70 -22.53
N ARG A 102 20.66 24.32 -23.76
CA ARG A 102 21.03 25.05 -24.97
C ARG A 102 19.85 25.83 -25.51
N GLU A 103 20.06 27.09 -25.85
CA GLU A 103 19.08 27.86 -26.60
C GLU A 103 18.93 27.28 -28.02
N LEU A 104 17.69 26.99 -28.41
CA LEU A 104 17.30 26.48 -29.72
C LEU A 104 16.49 27.59 -30.44
N PRO A 105 17.16 28.53 -31.14
CA PRO A 105 16.49 29.65 -31.78
C PRO A 105 15.50 29.18 -32.85
N PRO A 106 14.40 29.93 -33.10
CA PRO A 106 14.13 31.25 -32.53
C PRO A 106 13.40 31.25 -31.17
N TRP A 107 12.76 30.16 -30.73
CA TRP A 107 11.79 30.23 -29.62
C TRP A 107 11.88 29.12 -28.56
N HIS A 108 12.84 28.19 -28.66
CA HIS A 108 12.92 27.04 -27.76
C HIS A 108 14.25 26.96 -27.02
N TYR A 109 14.32 26.10 -26.03
CA TYR A 109 15.55 25.60 -25.43
C TYR A 109 15.52 24.07 -25.38
N GLY A 110 16.68 23.45 -25.30
CA GLY A 110 16.85 22.00 -25.21
C GLY A 110 17.65 21.59 -23.98
N VAL A 111 17.26 20.48 -23.36
CA VAL A 111 18.01 19.83 -22.28
C VAL A 111 18.19 18.36 -22.62
N LYS A 112 19.42 17.86 -22.57
CA LYS A 112 19.73 16.43 -22.69
C LYS A 112 19.93 15.83 -21.32
N LEU A 113 19.22 14.76 -21.03
CA LEU A 113 19.23 14.06 -19.76
C LEU A 113 19.64 12.60 -19.97
N ARG A 114 20.30 12.02 -18.98
CA ARG A 114 20.63 10.59 -18.94
C ARG A 114 20.39 10.04 -17.54
N ASN A 115 20.24 8.72 -17.42
CA ASN A 115 20.26 8.05 -16.13
C ASN A 115 21.55 8.40 -15.37
N HIS A 116 21.43 8.65 -14.07
CA HIS A 116 22.58 8.93 -13.23
C HIS A 116 23.61 7.80 -13.41
N PRO A 117 24.86 8.09 -13.79
CA PRO A 117 25.86 7.04 -13.89
C PRO A 117 26.10 6.49 -12.49
N LEU A 118 25.76 5.21 -12.26
CA LEU A 118 26.41 4.42 -11.22
C LEU A 118 27.89 4.42 -11.57
N MET A 119 28.72 5.00 -10.71
CA MET A 119 30.17 5.05 -10.88
C MET A 119 30.72 3.63 -11.16
N ARG A 120 30.96 3.34 -12.43
CA ARG A 120 31.71 2.15 -12.85
C ARG A 120 33.16 2.37 -12.43
N HIS A 121 33.63 1.58 -11.46
CA HIS A 121 35.04 1.49 -11.10
C HIS A 121 35.88 1.13 -12.33
N ARG A 122 36.62 2.11 -12.85
CA ARG A 122 37.75 1.90 -13.74
C ARG A 122 38.95 2.69 -13.22
N SER A 123 39.92 1.93 -12.71
CA SER A 123 41.36 2.18 -12.73
C SER A 123 41.88 3.53 -12.22
N ILE A 124 42.15 3.62 -10.91
CA ILE A 124 43.29 4.39 -10.38
C ILE A 124 43.96 3.52 -9.31
N VAL A 125 44.87 2.65 -9.77
CA VAL A 125 46.01 2.20 -8.99
C VAL A 125 46.89 3.44 -8.74
N SER A 126 47.49 3.53 -7.54
CA SER A 126 48.61 4.44 -7.19
C SER A 126 48.40 5.62 -6.24
N ILE A 127 47.26 5.78 -5.53
CA ILE A 127 47.21 6.69 -4.35
C ILE A 127 46.24 6.15 -3.28
N ARG A 128 46.51 4.97 -2.70
CA ARG A 128 45.79 4.44 -1.52
C ARG A 128 46.69 3.74 -0.51
N LEU A 129 47.89 4.29 -0.25
CA LEU A 129 48.72 3.84 0.87
C LEU A 129 48.70 4.79 2.09
N ALA A 130 48.31 6.06 1.91
CA ALA A 130 48.25 7.02 3.03
C ALA A 130 46.86 7.10 3.70
N ALA A 131 45.78 6.72 3.01
CA ALA A 131 44.42 6.75 3.55
C ALA A 131 44.04 5.49 4.36
N LEU A 132 44.86 4.43 4.31
CA LEU A 132 44.61 3.17 5.00
C LEU A 132 44.94 3.23 6.51
N LEU A 133 45.68 4.25 6.95
CA LEU A 133 46.06 4.43 8.36
C LEU A 133 45.13 5.34 9.17
N LEU A 134 44.26 6.12 8.52
CA LEU A 134 43.26 6.96 9.21
C LEU A 134 41.86 6.34 9.29
N PHE A 135 41.61 5.20 8.63
CA PHE A 135 40.32 4.49 8.67
C PHE A 135 40.26 3.35 9.71
N LEU A 136 41.32 3.14 10.51
CA LEU A 136 41.36 2.14 11.57
C LEU A 136 40.86 2.64 12.94
N LEU A 137 40.41 3.89 13.05
CA LEU A 137 39.97 4.49 14.33
C LEU A 137 38.64 5.26 14.28
N ALA A 138 37.87 5.15 13.20
CA ALA A 138 36.51 5.69 13.17
C ALA A 138 35.51 4.57 13.55
N PRO A 139 34.70 4.71 14.62
CA PRO A 139 33.59 3.81 14.83
C PRO A 139 32.65 3.95 13.62
N ALA A 140 32.35 2.83 12.97
CA ALA A 140 31.40 2.80 11.88
C ALA A 140 30.02 3.16 12.43
N THR A 141 29.62 4.43 12.30
CA THR A 141 28.20 4.80 12.37
C THR A 141 27.55 4.20 11.13
N HIS A 142 27.02 2.98 11.27
CA HIS A 142 25.99 2.50 10.36
C HIS A 142 24.84 3.48 10.49
N ALA A 143 24.66 4.33 9.49
CA ALA A 143 23.39 5.00 9.32
C ALA A 143 22.38 3.88 9.06
N GLU A 144 21.48 3.64 10.03
CA GLU A 144 20.29 2.83 9.79
C GLU A 144 19.63 3.34 8.52
N PRO A 145 19.30 2.47 7.56
CA PRO A 145 18.46 2.88 6.45
C PRO A 145 17.19 3.52 7.02
N PRO A 146 16.68 4.61 6.43
CA PRO A 146 15.43 5.20 6.88
C PRO A 146 14.39 4.09 6.96
N ALA A 147 13.73 3.96 8.13
CA ALA A 147 12.74 2.93 8.36
C ALA A 147 11.75 2.95 7.19
N ALA A 148 11.80 1.90 6.36
CA ALA A 148 10.89 1.75 5.25
C ALA A 148 9.45 1.81 5.81
N PRO A 149 8.50 2.44 5.11
CA PRO A 149 7.11 2.46 5.56
C PRO A 149 6.70 1.02 5.87
N GLY A 150 6.11 0.80 7.04
CA GLY A 150 5.80 -0.55 7.45
C GLY A 150 4.85 -1.20 6.46
N ARG A 151 5.02 -2.50 6.26
CA ARG A 151 4.27 -3.29 5.28
C ARG A 151 3.27 -4.14 6.03
N ARG A 152 2.08 -4.31 5.44
CA ARG A 152 1.11 -5.29 5.93
C ARG A 152 1.59 -6.69 5.55
N VAL A 153 1.62 -7.60 6.51
CA VAL A 153 2.18 -8.95 6.36
C VAL A 153 1.17 -9.99 6.82
N LEU A 154 0.89 -10.99 6.00
CA LEU A 154 0.28 -12.24 6.42
C LEU A 154 1.41 -13.24 6.69
N ALA A 155 1.57 -13.68 7.92
CA ALA A 155 2.64 -14.59 8.31
C ALA A 155 2.12 -15.71 9.19
N ALA A 156 2.79 -16.85 9.12
CA ALA A 156 2.48 -17.99 9.96
C ALA A 156 3.73 -18.68 10.46
N ASP A 157 3.67 -19.14 11.70
CA ASP A 157 4.74 -19.88 12.36
C ASP A 157 4.14 -21.07 13.11
N TYR A 158 4.67 -22.26 12.81
CA TYR A 158 4.17 -23.51 13.38
C TYR A 158 4.73 -23.79 14.79
N SER A 159 5.80 -23.12 15.22
CA SER A 159 6.37 -23.27 16.57
C SER A 159 5.57 -22.52 17.64
N THR A 160 4.94 -21.42 17.24
CA THR A 160 4.06 -20.56 18.03
C THR A 160 2.59 -20.83 17.76
N HIS A 161 2.29 -21.76 16.85
CA HIS A 161 0.94 -22.21 16.51
C HIS A 161 0.03 -21.07 16.04
N ARG A 162 0.58 -20.12 15.27
CA ARG A 162 -0.08 -18.87 14.93
C ARG A 162 0.00 -18.55 13.44
N ILE A 163 -1.11 -18.11 12.86
CA ILE A 163 -1.16 -17.30 11.64
C ILE A 163 -1.77 -15.94 11.98
N ALA A 164 -1.23 -14.86 11.42
CA ALA A 164 -1.77 -13.52 11.65
C ALA A 164 -1.52 -12.57 10.49
N ILE A 165 -2.42 -11.59 10.36
CA ILE A 165 -2.25 -10.40 9.53
C ILE A 165 -1.77 -9.27 10.44
N ILE A 166 -0.59 -8.75 10.14
CA ILE A 166 0.03 -7.63 10.83
C ILE A 166 -0.07 -6.40 9.93
N ASP A 167 -0.58 -5.29 10.46
CA ASP A 167 -0.67 -4.03 9.72
C ASP A 167 0.71 -3.37 9.52
N ALA A 168 0.73 -2.26 8.79
CA ALA A 168 1.93 -1.47 8.56
C ALA A 168 2.54 -0.87 9.85
N ASN A 169 1.80 -0.79 10.96
CA ASN A 169 2.27 -0.25 12.23
C ASN A 169 2.74 -1.34 13.20
N GLY A 170 2.62 -2.62 12.83
CA GLY A 170 2.94 -3.77 13.69
C GLY A 170 1.78 -4.26 14.57
N ALA A 171 0.58 -3.69 14.42
CA ALA A 171 -0.63 -4.14 15.10
C ALA A 171 -1.20 -5.40 14.44
N VAL A 172 -1.77 -6.28 15.26
CA VAL A 172 -2.48 -7.48 14.77
C VAL A 172 -3.86 -7.05 14.30
N GLU A 173 -4.18 -7.26 13.03
CA GLU A 173 -5.51 -7.02 12.48
C GLU A 173 -6.41 -8.26 12.58
N TRP A 174 -5.80 -9.44 12.44
CA TRP A 174 -6.48 -10.72 12.49
C TRP A 174 -5.48 -11.80 12.84
N GLU A 175 -5.91 -12.82 13.58
CA GLU A 175 -5.11 -14.00 13.87
C GLU A 175 -5.97 -15.25 14.02
N HIS A 176 -5.35 -16.40 13.81
CA HIS A 176 -6.00 -17.70 13.98
C HIS A 176 -4.98 -18.74 14.49
N PRO A 177 -5.41 -19.70 15.34
CA PRO A 177 -4.55 -20.80 15.76
C PRO A 177 -4.31 -21.79 14.62
N ILE A 178 -3.08 -22.31 14.52
CA ILE A 178 -2.69 -23.37 13.58
C ILE A 178 -1.80 -24.40 14.27
N LYS A 179 -1.64 -25.59 13.71
CA LYS A 179 -0.65 -26.58 14.16
C LYS A 179 0.51 -26.69 13.19
N SER A 180 0.22 -27.00 11.94
CA SER A 180 1.22 -27.21 10.87
C SER A 180 0.89 -26.33 9.69
N ILE A 181 1.88 -25.67 9.08
CA ILE A 181 1.66 -24.82 7.90
C ILE A 181 2.84 -24.83 6.94
N HIS A 182 2.57 -25.04 5.65
CA HIS A 182 3.53 -24.88 4.56
C HIS A 182 2.99 -24.05 3.38
N ASP A 183 1.75 -23.55 3.45
CA ASP A 183 1.21 -22.59 2.47
C ASP A 183 0.16 -21.69 3.11
N LEU A 184 0.01 -20.48 2.57
CA LEU A 184 -1.00 -19.50 2.93
C LEU A 184 -1.24 -18.55 1.76
N GLN A 185 -2.46 -18.04 1.63
CA GLN A 185 -2.85 -17.10 0.59
C GLN A 185 -3.83 -16.05 1.13
N ARG A 186 -3.62 -14.82 0.67
CA ARG A 186 -4.64 -13.77 0.74
C ARG A 186 -5.45 -13.82 -0.56
N LEU A 187 -6.74 -14.12 -0.47
CA LEU A 187 -7.62 -14.18 -1.63
C LEU A 187 -8.12 -12.78 -2.04
N PRO A 188 -8.54 -12.57 -3.30
CA PRO A 188 -9.03 -11.27 -3.78
C PRO A 188 -10.23 -10.73 -3.00
N ASN A 189 -11.15 -11.61 -2.58
CA ASN A 189 -12.29 -11.26 -1.71
C ASN A 189 -11.88 -10.81 -0.30
N GLY A 190 -10.59 -10.85 0.03
CA GLY A 190 -10.08 -10.48 1.34
C GLY A 190 -9.98 -11.64 2.33
N HIS A 191 -10.48 -12.83 1.98
CA HIS A 191 -10.37 -14.03 2.81
C HIS A 191 -8.94 -14.55 2.90
N VAL A 192 -8.69 -15.41 3.89
CA VAL A 192 -7.40 -16.07 4.11
C VAL A 192 -7.58 -17.57 3.87
N LEU A 193 -6.88 -18.12 2.88
CA LEU A 193 -6.82 -19.55 2.61
C LEU A 193 -5.52 -20.10 3.23
N PHE A 194 -5.64 -21.03 4.18
CA PHE A 194 -4.50 -21.59 4.89
C PHE A 194 -4.82 -23.00 5.41
N GLN A 195 -3.82 -23.70 5.95
CA GLN A 195 -4.02 -24.98 6.62
C GLN A 195 -3.89 -24.85 8.14
N THR A 196 -4.73 -25.57 8.87
CA THR A 196 -4.70 -25.64 10.34
C THR A 196 -3.95 -26.86 10.84
N THR A 197 -3.88 -27.93 10.03
CA THR A 197 -3.11 -29.15 10.27
C THR A 197 -2.44 -29.58 8.96
N TRP A 198 -1.78 -30.74 8.93
CA TRP A 198 -1.25 -31.31 7.69
C TRP A 198 -2.33 -31.67 6.66
N THR A 199 -3.59 -31.85 7.05
CA THR A 199 -4.63 -32.31 6.12
C THR A 199 -5.82 -31.35 6.01
N ARG A 200 -6.01 -30.47 7.00
CA ARG A 200 -7.16 -29.58 7.08
C ARG A 200 -6.83 -28.20 6.53
N ILE A 201 -7.40 -27.88 5.38
CA ILE A 201 -7.33 -26.59 4.68
C ILE A 201 -8.62 -25.83 4.94
N VAL A 202 -8.54 -24.53 5.21
CA VAL A 202 -9.68 -23.66 5.49
C VAL A 202 -9.54 -22.34 4.74
N GLU A 203 -10.67 -21.82 4.27
CA GLU A 203 -10.83 -20.41 3.88
C GLU A 203 -11.59 -19.70 5.01
N VAL A 204 -11.01 -18.65 5.56
CA VAL A 204 -11.62 -17.86 6.64
C VAL A 204 -11.86 -16.44 6.17
N ASP A 205 -13.05 -15.92 6.45
CA ASP A 205 -13.29 -14.47 6.38
C ASP A 205 -12.66 -13.80 7.60
N PRO A 206 -11.61 -12.97 7.46
CA PRO A 206 -10.99 -12.30 8.60
C PRO A 206 -11.89 -11.24 9.25
N LEU A 207 -12.98 -10.81 8.62
CA LEU A 207 -13.91 -9.83 9.19
C LEU A 207 -14.88 -10.48 10.17
N SER A 208 -15.54 -11.57 9.78
CA SER A 208 -16.47 -12.30 10.66
C SER A 208 -15.75 -13.33 11.55
N GLY A 209 -14.62 -13.85 11.09
CA GLY A 209 -13.92 -14.99 11.70
C GLY A 209 -14.46 -16.36 11.26
N ASP A 210 -15.43 -16.40 10.36
CA ASP A 210 -16.08 -17.65 9.94
C ASP A 210 -15.21 -18.45 8.96
N VAL A 211 -15.21 -19.77 9.13
CA VAL A 211 -14.71 -20.70 8.12
C VAL A 211 -15.78 -20.82 7.03
N VAL A 212 -15.51 -20.22 5.86
CA VAL A 212 -16.44 -20.18 4.72
C VAL A 212 -16.24 -21.35 3.74
N TRP A 213 -15.09 -22.02 3.82
CA TRP A 213 -14.81 -23.24 3.08
C TRP A 213 -13.80 -24.10 3.84
N GLU A 214 -13.93 -25.42 3.76
CA GLU A 214 -13.03 -26.37 4.40
C GLU A 214 -12.82 -27.61 3.52
N TYR A 215 -11.61 -28.17 3.58
CA TYR A 215 -11.28 -29.46 2.98
C TYR A 215 -10.37 -30.26 3.91
N ASP A 216 -10.73 -31.53 4.16
CA ASP A 216 -9.90 -32.47 4.90
C ASP A 216 -9.34 -33.55 3.97
N ALA A 217 -8.05 -33.39 3.65
CA ALA A 217 -7.31 -34.30 2.79
C ALA A 217 -7.13 -35.70 3.41
N ALA A 218 -7.36 -35.89 4.72
CA ALA A 218 -7.26 -37.21 5.35
C ALA A 218 -8.41 -38.14 4.95
N GLU A 219 -9.61 -37.58 4.76
CA GLU A 219 -10.84 -38.35 4.55
C GLU A 219 -11.34 -38.25 3.10
N ALA A 220 -11.03 -37.15 2.41
CA ALA A 220 -11.51 -36.90 1.06
C ALA A 220 -10.78 -37.71 -0.02
N ASN A 221 -11.43 -37.86 -1.17
CA ASN A 221 -10.82 -38.28 -2.44
C ASN A 221 -9.92 -39.55 -2.38
N GLY A 222 -10.31 -40.51 -1.53
CA GLY A 222 -9.67 -41.82 -1.41
C GLY A 222 -8.43 -41.86 -0.50
N ASN A 223 -8.29 -40.89 0.42
CA ASN A 223 -7.15 -40.81 1.32
C ASN A 223 -7.33 -41.47 2.70
N ARG A 224 -8.54 -41.93 3.03
CA ARG A 224 -8.81 -42.58 4.31
C ARG A 224 -7.80 -43.71 4.59
N GLY A 225 -7.11 -43.61 5.72
CA GLY A 225 -6.11 -44.59 6.17
C GLY A 225 -4.72 -44.43 5.54
N LYS A 226 -4.49 -43.40 4.71
CA LYS A 226 -3.16 -43.06 4.17
C LYS A 226 -2.53 -41.94 5.00
N ARG A 227 -1.19 -41.93 5.08
CA ARG A 227 -0.47 -40.77 5.61
C ARG A 227 -0.42 -39.70 4.52
N VAL A 228 -1.09 -38.58 4.75
CA VAL A 228 -1.14 -37.43 3.83
C VAL A 228 -0.62 -36.21 4.55
N GLU A 229 0.27 -35.47 3.90
CA GLU A 229 0.59 -34.10 4.29
C GLU A 229 0.44 -33.16 3.10
N VAL A 230 -0.43 -32.18 3.26
CA VAL A 230 -0.60 -31.09 2.33
C VAL A 230 0.50 -30.08 2.61
N HIS A 231 1.20 -29.70 1.55
CA HIS A 231 2.25 -28.69 1.60
C HIS A 231 1.98 -27.49 0.70
N SER A 232 1.03 -27.60 -0.22
CA SER A 232 0.60 -26.48 -1.03
C SER A 232 -0.83 -26.64 -1.51
N PHE A 233 -1.49 -25.50 -1.66
CA PHE A 233 -2.81 -25.38 -2.25
C PHE A 233 -2.93 -24.02 -2.93
N GLN A 234 -3.89 -23.85 -3.83
CA GLN A 234 -4.12 -22.59 -4.53
C GLN A 234 -5.56 -22.48 -4.98
N ARG A 235 -6.25 -21.39 -4.61
CA ARG A 235 -7.55 -21.08 -5.21
C ARG A 235 -7.32 -20.63 -6.65
N LEU A 236 -7.95 -21.32 -7.58
CA LEU A 236 -7.83 -21.09 -9.01
C LEU A 236 -8.87 -20.07 -9.50
N PRO A 237 -8.63 -19.40 -10.65
CA PRO A 237 -9.57 -18.45 -11.25
C PRO A 237 -10.99 -18.97 -11.49
N ASN A 238 -11.15 -20.27 -11.70
CA ASN A 238 -12.45 -20.91 -11.94
C ASN A 238 -13.21 -21.26 -10.64
N GLY A 239 -12.63 -20.95 -9.47
CA GLY A 239 -13.22 -21.26 -8.16
C GLY A 239 -12.77 -22.59 -7.56
N ASP A 240 -12.14 -23.47 -8.34
CA ASP A 240 -11.59 -24.73 -7.82
C ASP A 240 -10.36 -24.47 -6.94
N THR A 241 -10.06 -25.40 -6.04
CA THR A 241 -8.84 -25.38 -5.23
C THR A 241 -7.88 -26.47 -5.72
N MET A 242 -6.70 -26.08 -6.19
CA MET A 242 -5.58 -26.99 -6.42
C MET A 242 -4.97 -27.38 -5.07
N ILE A 243 -4.66 -28.65 -4.87
CA ILE A 243 -4.06 -29.18 -3.64
C ILE A 243 -2.95 -30.18 -4.00
N ALA A 244 -1.76 -29.99 -3.44
CA ALA A 244 -0.65 -30.92 -3.55
C ALA A 244 -0.63 -31.86 -2.32
N GLU A 245 -0.91 -33.14 -2.56
CA GLU A 245 -1.00 -34.16 -1.51
C GLU A 245 0.29 -35.00 -1.50
N SER A 246 1.17 -34.73 -0.52
CA SER A 246 2.36 -35.55 -0.26
C SER A 246 1.96 -36.82 0.47
N GLY A 247 2.61 -37.93 0.14
CA GLY A 247 2.25 -39.29 0.54
C GLY A 247 1.51 -40.02 -0.59
N PRO A 248 0.33 -39.55 -1.00
CA PRO A 248 -0.29 -39.98 -2.26
C PRO A 248 0.54 -39.58 -3.50
N GLY A 249 1.38 -38.56 -3.40
CA GLY A 249 2.28 -38.13 -4.47
C GLY A 249 1.54 -37.59 -5.69
N ARG A 250 0.56 -36.69 -5.48
CA ARG A 250 -0.30 -36.18 -6.55
C ARG A 250 -0.68 -34.72 -6.36
N ILE A 251 -1.07 -34.08 -7.45
CA ILE A 251 -1.81 -32.82 -7.42
C ILE A 251 -3.26 -33.13 -7.80
N ILE A 252 -4.19 -32.57 -7.04
CA ILE A 252 -5.62 -32.64 -7.33
C ILE A 252 -6.22 -31.24 -7.49
N GLU A 253 -7.32 -31.15 -8.22
CA GLU A 253 -8.18 -29.96 -8.23
C GLU A 253 -9.56 -30.39 -7.75
N VAL A 254 -10.10 -29.67 -6.77
CA VAL A 254 -11.41 -29.93 -6.18
C VAL A 254 -12.30 -28.71 -6.32
N ASN A 255 -13.58 -28.94 -6.57
CA ASN A 255 -14.56 -27.85 -6.61
C ASN A 255 -14.89 -27.34 -5.19
N ALA A 256 -15.80 -26.36 -5.10
CA ALA A 256 -16.25 -25.81 -3.82
C ALA A 256 -16.87 -26.86 -2.87
N ALA A 257 -17.46 -27.94 -3.41
CA ALA A 257 -17.99 -29.06 -2.63
C ALA A 257 -16.93 -30.08 -2.19
N GLY A 258 -15.66 -29.88 -2.58
CA GLY A 258 -14.56 -30.80 -2.29
C GLY A 258 -14.47 -32.00 -3.24
N GLU A 259 -15.27 -32.01 -4.32
CA GLU A 259 -15.31 -33.11 -5.27
C GLU A 259 -14.16 -33.01 -6.27
N LEU A 260 -13.48 -34.13 -6.50
CA LEU A 260 -12.36 -34.24 -7.43
C LEU A 260 -12.76 -33.89 -8.87
N GLN A 261 -12.13 -32.87 -9.44
CA GLN A 261 -12.30 -32.44 -10.84
C GLN A 261 -11.14 -32.93 -11.72
N ARG A 262 -9.91 -32.93 -11.17
CA ARG A 262 -8.70 -33.35 -11.86
C ARG A 262 -7.72 -33.99 -10.89
N GLN A 263 -6.94 -34.95 -11.37
CA GLN A 263 -5.72 -35.37 -10.67
C GLN A 263 -4.58 -35.62 -11.66
N ILE A 264 -3.36 -35.37 -11.21
CA ILE A 264 -2.13 -35.80 -11.88
C ILE A 264 -1.18 -36.43 -10.86
N ALA A 265 -0.47 -37.48 -11.27
CA ALA A 265 0.55 -38.11 -10.44
C ALA A 265 1.88 -37.32 -10.53
N LEU A 266 2.60 -37.25 -9.42
CA LEU A 266 3.93 -36.67 -9.36
C LEU A 266 4.99 -37.76 -9.60
N GLU A 267 6.05 -37.40 -10.32
CA GLU A 267 7.27 -38.20 -10.40
C GLU A 267 8.10 -37.94 -9.15
N LEU A 268 8.34 -38.99 -8.34
CA LEU A 268 9.05 -38.93 -7.07
C LEU A 268 10.19 -39.95 -7.06
N ASP A 269 11.43 -39.47 -6.92
CA ASP A 269 12.60 -40.36 -6.82
C ASP A 269 12.73 -40.92 -5.39
N GLN A 270 12.43 -40.08 -4.39
CA GLN A 270 12.48 -40.42 -2.97
C GLN A 270 11.13 -40.10 -2.30
N PRO A 271 10.11 -40.95 -2.50
CA PRO A 271 8.78 -40.70 -1.94
C PRO A 271 8.81 -40.69 -0.40
N ASP A 272 8.33 -39.59 0.17
CA ASP A 272 8.20 -39.36 1.60
C ASP A 272 7.01 -38.39 1.83
N PRO A 273 5.99 -38.81 2.61
CA PRO A 273 4.82 -37.96 2.88
C PRO A 273 5.12 -36.57 3.43
N HIS A 274 6.30 -36.33 3.99
CA HIS A 274 6.73 -35.02 4.49
C HIS A 274 7.62 -34.25 3.52
N ARG A 275 8.14 -34.88 2.46
CA ARG A 275 9.21 -34.31 1.60
C ARG A 275 8.94 -34.39 0.11
N ASP A 276 7.84 -35.01 -0.32
CA ASP A 276 7.46 -35.08 -1.74
C ASP A 276 7.38 -33.69 -2.38
N THR A 277 6.80 -32.72 -1.65
CA THR A 277 6.58 -31.36 -2.15
C THR A 277 6.79 -30.29 -1.08
N ARG A 278 6.98 -29.04 -1.52
CA ARG A 278 6.77 -27.81 -0.74
C ARG A 278 5.76 -26.95 -1.49
N LEU A 279 6.13 -25.74 -1.93
CA LEU A 279 5.20 -24.91 -2.70
C LEU A 279 5.01 -25.44 -4.12
N VAL A 280 3.74 -25.45 -4.54
CA VAL A 280 3.28 -25.80 -5.88
C VAL A 280 2.43 -24.65 -6.41
N ARG A 281 2.67 -24.24 -7.66
CA ARG A 281 1.91 -23.16 -8.30
C ARG A 281 1.40 -23.60 -9.67
N LYS A 282 0.12 -23.37 -9.93
CA LYS A 282 -0.45 -23.48 -11.27
C LYS A 282 -0.05 -22.24 -12.06
N LEU A 283 0.61 -22.45 -13.19
CA LEU A 283 1.08 -21.39 -14.09
C LEU A 283 -0.06 -20.92 -15.00
N ALA A 284 0.09 -19.73 -15.58
CA ALA A 284 -0.86 -19.20 -16.57
C ALA A 284 -0.97 -20.08 -17.84
N SER A 285 0.02 -20.93 -18.11
CA SER A 285 -0.04 -21.94 -19.16
C SER A 285 -0.98 -23.12 -18.85
N GLY A 286 -1.43 -23.25 -17.60
CA GLY A 286 -2.16 -24.41 -17.09
C GLY A 286 -1.26 -25.49 -16.48
N ASN A 287 0.06 -25.39 -16.65
CA ASN A 287 1.05 -26.32 -16.08
C ASN A 287 1.21 -26.12 -14.56
N TYR A 288 1.82 -27.08 -13.89
CA TYR A 288 2.11 -27.03 -12.45
C TYR A 288 3.61 -26.98 -12.22
N LEU A 289 4.09 -25.93 -11.56
CA LEU A 289 5.47 -25.80 -11.11
C LEU A 289 5.59 -26.30 -9.67
N VAL A 290 6.40 -27.33 -9.46
CA VAL A 290 6.44 -28.12 -8.22
C VAL A 290 7.85 -28.06 -7.63
N ALA A 291 7.99 -27.54 -6.41
CA ALA A 291 9.21 -27.69 -5.62
C ALA A 291 9.17 -29.03 -4.88
N GLN A 292 10.05 -29.96 -5.25
CA GLN A 292 10.13 -31.30 -4.65
C GLN A 292 11.35 -31.39 -3.73
N GLU A 293 11.09 -31.29 -2.42
CA GLU A 293 12.14 -31.10 -1.42
C GLU A 293 13.05 -32.33 -1.26
N GLY A 294 12.45 -33.53 -1.23
CA GLY A 294 13.16 -34.81 -1.09
C GLY A 294 14.10 -35.09 -2.27
N ASP A 295 13.62 -34.82 -3.48
CA ASP A 295 14.38 -34.99 -4.72
C ASP A 295 15.38 -33.84 -4.96
N GLY A 296 15.17 -32.71 -4.28
CA GLY A 296 15.97 -31.50 -4.44
C GLY A 296 15.88 -30.94 -5.86
N ALA A 297 14.68 -30.98 -6.44
CA ALA A 297 14.42 -30.58 -7.82
C ALA A 297 13.16 -29.72 -7.92
N VAL A 298 13.12 -28.87 -8.94
CA VAL A 298 11.90 -28.19 -9.38
C VAL A 298 11.46 -28.83 -10.68
N ARG A 299 10.22 -29.31 -10.76
CA ARG A 299 9.65 -29.92 -11.97
C ARG A 299 8.42 -29.13 -12.42
N GLU A 300 8.25 -28.97 -13.72
CA GLU A 300 7.04 -28.43 -14.34
C GLU A 300 6.30 -29.57 -15.03
N TYR A 301 5.05 -29.77 -14.62
CA TYR A 301 4.15 -30.78 -15.18
C TYR A 301 3.12 -30.12 -16.08
N ASP A 302 2.84 -30.70 -17.23
CA ASP A 302 1.69 -30.30 -18.04
C ASP A 302 0.36 -30.78 -17.44
N GLY A 303 -0.76 -30.41 -18.08
CA GLY A 303 -2.09 -30.77 -17.62
C GLY A 303 -2.38 -32.28 -17.58
N GLU A 304 -1.56 -33.09 -18.24
CA GLU A 304 -1.65 -34.56 -18.29
C GLU A 304 -0.70 -35.24 -17.28
N GLY A 305 0.08 -34.45 -16.53
CA GLY A 305 1.03 -34.95 -15.53
C GLY A 305 2.38 -35.37 -16.11
N LYS A 306 2.73 -34.95 -17.33
CA LYS A 306 4.06 -35.18 -17.89
C LYS A 306 5.02 -34.07 -17.49
N VAL A 307 6.24 -34.45 -17.08
CA VAL A 307 7.33 -33.49 -16.85
C VAL A 307 7.76 -32.86 -18.17
N VAL A 308 7.56 -31.55 -18.32
CA VAL A 308 7.93 -30.76 -19.51
C VAL A 308 9.17 -29.89 -19.27
N TRP A 309 9.53 -29.65 -18.02
CA TRP A 309 10.76 -29.01 -17.62
C TRP A 309 11.17 -29.48 -16.23
N ASP A 310 12.47 -29.64 -15.98
CA ASP A 310 13.02 -30.05 -14.69
C ASP A 310 14.30 -29.28 -14.39
N TYR A 311 14.60 -29.12 -13.10
CA TYR A 311 15.84 -28.53 -12.65
C TYR A 311 16.29 -29.12 -11.32
N ALA A 312 17.38 -29.89 -11.36
CA ALA A 312 18.06 -30.36 -10.16
C ALA A 312 18.79 -29.19 -9.48
N VAL A 313 18.37 -28.85 -8.25
CA VAL A 313 18.97 -27.74 -7.50
C VAL A 313 20.39 -28.13 -7.07
N PRO A 314 21.43 -27.39 -7.51
CA PRO A 314 22.81 -27.82 -7.31
C PRO A 314 23.27 -27.59 -5.87
N LEU A 315 24.10 -28.50 -5.35
CA LEU A 315 24.76 -28.38 -4.05
C LEU A 315 25.95 -27.41 -4.05
N PHE A 316 26.29 -26.84 -5.22
CA PHE A 316 27.41 -25.90 -5.41
C PHE A 316 28.76 -26.40 -4.87
N GLY A 317 29.04 -27.70 -5.05
CA GLY A 317 30.31 -28.32 -4.66
C GLY A 317 30.47 -28.61 -3.16
N LYS A 318 29.44 -28.37 -2.35
CA LYS A 318 29.46 -28.73 -0.92
C LYS A 318 28.72 -30.04 -0.66
N LYS A 319 29.11 -30.74 0.40
CA LYS A 319 28.43 -31.97 0.85
C LYS A 319 27.17 -31.63 1.64
N PRO A 320 26.07 -32.40 1.49
CA PRO A 320 24.88 -32.21 2.30
C PRO A 320 25.17 -32.39 3.80
N ARG A 321 24.48 -31.60 4.61
CA ARG A 321 24.44 -31.69 6.07
C ARG A 321 23.00 -31.44 6.52
N GLY A 322 22.47 -32.38 7.30
CA GLY A 322 21.09 -32.33 7.77
C GLY A 322 20.76 -31.08 8.61
N GLY A 323 19.46 -30.77 8.68
CA GLY A 323 18.92 -29.61 9.37
C GLY A 323 18.55 -28.47 8.43
N HIS A 324 18.07 -27.39 9.03
CA HIS A 324 17.53 -26.23 8.32
C HIS A 324 18.14 -24.89 8.77
N GLY A 325 18.86 -24.86 9.89
CA GLY A 325 19.55 -23.66 10.36
C GLY A 325 20.79 -23.32 9.53
N ALA A 326 21.45 -22.20 9.84
CA ALA A 326 22.58 -21.65 9.08
C ALA A 326 23.80 -22.59 8.93
N ALA A 327 23.91 -23.62 9.77
CA ALA A 327 24.99 -24.60 9.71
C ALA A 327 24.69 -25.81 8.81
N ALA A 328 23.44 -25.99 8.39
CA ALA A 328 23.01 -27.06 7.49
C ALA A 328 23.57 -26.83 6.07
N TRP A 329 23.36 -27.79 5.18
CA TRP A 329 23.58 -27.56 3.76
C TRP A 329 22.82 -28.60 2.94
N GLY A 330 22.13 -28.18 1.89
CA GLY A 330 21.49 -29.13 1.00
C GLY A 330 20.88 -28.46 -0.22
N ASN A 331 19.94 -29.18 -0.81
CA ASN A 331 19.13 -28.78 -1.94
C ASN A 331 17.64 -29.01 -1.63
N ALA A 332 17.24 -28.96 -0.36
CA ALA A 332 15.86 -29.14 0.10
C ALA A 332 15.00 -27.93 -0.32
N VAL A 333 14.70 -27.86 -1.62
CA VAL A 333 14.02 -26.75 -2.28
C VAL A 333 12.64 -26.51 -1.68
N PHE A 334 12.28 -25.24 -1.49
CA PHE A 334 11.02 -24.86 -0.83
C PHE A 334 10.02 -24.20 -1.79
N ALA A 335 10.49 -23.30 -2.65
CA ALA A 335 9.62 -22.53 -3.55
C ALA A 335 10.26 -22.31 -4.91
N ALA A 336 9.42 -22.20 -5.93
CA ALA A 336 9.81 -21.76 -7.25
C ALA A 336 8.71 -20.88 -7.85
N GLU A 337 9.09 -19.76 -8.46
CA GLU A 337 8.19 -18.79 -9.06
C GLU A 337 8.61 -18.52 -10.51
N ARG A 338 7.67 -18.66 -11.45
CA ARG A 338 7.91 -18.34 -12.87
C ARG A 338 7.81 -16.83 -13.06
N LEU A 339 8.89 -16.21 -13.52
CA LEU A 339 8.93 -14.78 -13.81
C LEU A 339 8.31 -14.48 -15.19
N PRO A 340 7.80 -13.25 -15.43
CA PRO A 340 7.32 -12.84 -16.75
C PRO A 340 8.36 -12.95 -17.88
N SER A 341 9.66 -12.97 -17.55
CA SER A 341 10.74 -13.23 -18.52
C SER A 341 10.81 -14.68 -19.00
N GLY A 342 10.05 -15.60 -18.40
CA GLY A 342 10.15 -17.04 -18.61
C GLY A 342 11.19 -17.73 -17.71
N ASN A 343 12.03 -16.98 -16.99
CA ASN A 343 12.98 -17.54 -16.03
C ASN A 343 12.25 -18.05 -14.78
N THR A 344 12.87 -19.00 -14.06
CA THR A 344 12.39 -19.51 -12.77
C THR A 344 13.24 -18.93 -11.64
N LEU A 345 12.61 -18.26 -10.68
CA LEU A 345 13.25 -17.90 -9.41
C LEU A 345 13.03 -19.04 -8.41
N ILE A 346 14.09 -19.55 -7.78
CA ILE A 346 14.05 -20.76 -6.94
C ILE A 346 14.67 -20.47 -5.57
N ALA A 347 13.93 -20.80 -4.51
CA ALA A 347 14.41 -20.80 -3.14
C ALA A 347 15.03 -22.17 -2.84
N THR A 348 16.35 -22.22 -2.70
CA THR A 348 17.09 -23.48 -2.56
C THR A 348 16.95 -24.11 -1.17
N GLY A 349 16.04 -23.60 -0.35
CA GLY A 349 15.82 -24.03 1.02
C GLY A 349 17.07 -23.97 1.89
N ASN A 350 17.46 -25.11 2.45
CA ASN A 350 18.69 -25.27 3.24
C ASN A 350 19.99 -25.20 2.40
N GLY A 351 19.91 -24.90 1.10
CA GLY A 351 21.05 -24.44 0.29
C GLY A 351 21.39 -22.96 0.49
N HIS A 352 20.62 -22.24 1.33
CA HIS A 352 20.88 -20.87 1.78
C HIS A 352 21.02 -19.86 0.63
N SER A 353 20.24 -20.04 -0.45
CA SER A 353 20.31 -19.18 -1.61
C SER A 353 19.00 -19.01 -2.35
N ILE A 354 18.93 -17.93 -3.13
CA ILE A 354 17.95 -17.76 -4.21
C ILE A 354 18.71 -17.80 -5.52
N ILE A 355 18.19 -18.52 -6.52
CA ILE A 355 18.73 -18.54 -7.88
C ILE A 355 17.67 -18.17 -8.90
N GLU A 356 18.07 -17.48 -9.96
CA GLU A 356 17.25 -17.29 -11.16
C GLU A 356 17.84 -18.13 -12.29
N VAL A 357 16.99 -18.98 -12.87
CA VAL A 357 17.36 -19.99 -13.85
C VAL A 357 16.60 -19.74 -15.16
N THR A 358 17.30 -19.75 -16.29
CA THR A 358 16.69 -19.63 -17.62
C THR A 358 15.96 -20.91 -18.02
N PRO A 359 15.06 -20.87 -19.02
CA PRO A 359 14.49 -22.10 -19.60
C PRO A 359 15.55 -23.11 -20.06
N GLN A 360 16.73 -22.62 -20.48
CA GLN A 360 17.90 -23.41 -20.87
C GLN A 360 18.70 -23.96 -19.68
N LYS A 361 18.19 -23.81 -18.45
CA LYS A 361 18.77 -24.29 -17.19
C LYS A 361 20.07 -23.57 -16.77
N GLU A 362 20.29 -22.34 -17.23
CA GLU A 362 21.44 -21.52 -16.85
C GLU A 362 21.13 -20.62 -15.65
N ILE A 363 22.02 -20.56 -14.66
CA ILE A 363 21.88 -19.64 -13.52
C ILE A 363 22.35 -18.24 -13.95
N VAL A 364 21.42 -17.30 -14.09
CA VAL A 364 21.71 -15.90 -14.51
C VAL A 364 21.79 -14.93 -13.34
N TRP A 365 21.24 -15.31 -12.18
CA TRP A 365 21.37 -14.54 -10.95
C TRP A 365 21.38 -15.48 -9.74
N ARG A 366 22.10 -15.11 -8.69
CA ARG A 366 22.17 -15.87 -7.44
C ARG A 366 22.44 -14.97 -6.24
N LEU A 367 21.63 -15.06 -5.19
CA LEU A 367 21.90 -14.52 -3.86
C LEU A 367 22.35 -15.65 -2.93
N LYS A 368 23.54 -15.54 -2.35
CA LYS A 368 24.12 -16.55 -1.45
C LYS A 368 23.92 -16.18 0.03
N GLN A 369 24.18 -17.16 0.90
CA GLN A 369 24.01 -17.10 2.34
C GLN A 369 24.42 -15.78 3.02
N ASN A 370 25.61 -15.26 2.68
CA ASN A 370 26.22 -14.09 3.32
C ASN A 370 26.46 -12.95 2.32
N ASP A 371 25.73 -12.93 1.20
CA ASP A 371 25.85 -11.85 0.22
C ASP A 371 25.22 -10.54 0.73
N LEU A 372 24.32 -10.62 1.71
CA LEU A 372 23.65 -9.47 2.34
C LEU A 372 24.45 -9.03 3.58
N PRO A 373 24.90 -7.77 3.66
CA PRO A 373 25.62 -7.28 4.84
C PRO A 373 24.79 -7.43 6.12
N GLY A 374 25.33 -8.12 7.12
CA GLY A 374 24.69 -8.29 8.43
C GLY A 374 23.50 -9.26 8.46
N VAL A 375 23.22 -9.97 7.36
CA VAL A 375 22.14 -10.94 7.27
C VAL A 375 22.68 -12.28 6.78
N THR A 376 22.35 -13.34 7.51
CA THR A 376 22.65 -14.73 7.18
C THR A 376 21.38 -15.43 6.74
N LEU A 377 21.37 -15.99 5.54
CA LEU A 377 20.27 -16.84 5.10
C LEU A 377 20.41 -18.26 5.69
N ALA A 378 19.30 -18.85 6.12
CA ALA A 378 19.24 -20.25 6.56
C ALA A 378 18.27 -21.02 5.68
N TRP A 379 17.06 -21.31 6.15
CA TRP A 379 16.07 -21.93 5.29
C TRP A 379 15.34 -20.85 4.48
N VAL A 380 15.74 -20.70 3.22
CA VAL A 380 15.04 -19.79 2.30
C VAL A 380 13.71 -20.42 1.88
N THR A 381 12.59 -19.82 2.25
CA THR A 381 11.25 -20.38 2.04
C THR A 381 10.48 -19.66 0.94
N THR A 382 9.51 -18.80 1.29
CA THR A 382 8.64 -18.11 0.33
C THR A 382 9.41 -17.09 -0.49
N LEU A 383 9.03 -16.96 -1.77
CA LEU A 383 9.51 -15.93 -2.67
C LEU A 383 8.30 -15.18 -3.23
N GLN A 384 8.29 -13.86 -3.10
CA GLN A 384 7.27 -13.02 -3.76
C GLN A 384 8.02 -11.98 -4.62
N PRO A 385 8.19 -12.24 -5.93
CA PRO A 385 8.76 -11.25 -6.84
C PRO A 385 7.81 -10.06 -6.97
N LEU A 386 8.33 -8.85 -6.82
CA LEU A 386 7.59 -7.60 -6.89
C LEU A 386 7.72 -6.94 -8.27
N ALA A 387 6.73 -6.13 -8.65
CA ALA A 387 6.70 -5.43 -9.94
C ALA A 387 7.88 -4.47 -10.16
N ASN A 388 8.50 -3.97 -9.09
CA ASN A 388 9.70 -3.13 -9.14
C ASN A 388 11.00 -3.95 -9.37
N GLY A 389 10.89 -5.28 -9.49
CA GLY A 389 12.01 -6.20 -9.67
C GLY A 389 12.65 -6.69 -8.36
N ASN A 390 12.25 -6.17 -7.21
CA ASN A 390 12.68 -6.69 -5.91
C ASN A 390 12.03 -8.04 -5.62
N VAL A 391 12.52 -8.72 -4.59
CA VAL A 391 12.00 -10.01 -4.15
C VAL A 391 11.78 -9.95 -2.65
N ILE A 392 10.58 -10.29 -2.18
CA ILE A 392 10.35 -10.62 -0.78
C ILE A 392 10.78 -12.06 -0.55
N VAL A 393 11.53 -12.30 0.53
CA VAL A 393 12.16 -13.59 0.86
C VAL A 393 11.81 -13.97 2.29
N GLY A 394 11.27 -15.17 2.48
CA GLY A 394 11.17 -15.81 3.80
C GLY A 394 12.51 -16.46 4.20
N ASN A 395 12.95 -16.19 5.43
CA ASN A 395 14.24 -16.63 5.97
C ASN A 395 14.06 -17.39 7.30
N CYS A 396 13.49 -18.58 7.20
CA CYS A 396 13.16 -19.44 8.33
C CYS A 396 14.41 -20.08 8.97
N HIS A 397 14.40 -20.31 10.28
CA HIS A 397 15.50 -20.88 11.08
C HIS A 397 16.85 -20.15 10.99
N ALA A 398 16.83 -18.87 10.63
CA ALA A 398 18.03 -18.05 10.61
C ALA A 398 18.44 -17.57 12.00
N GLY A 399 17.61 -17.79 13.02
CA GLY A 399 17.85 -17.38 14.39
C GLY A 399 17.53 -15.91 14.64
N PRO A 400 17.44 -15.51 15.93
CA PRO A 400 16.91 -14.23 16.36
C PRO A 400 17.78 -13.04 15.99
N ASP A 401 18.99 -13.24 15.48
CA ASP A 401 19.84 -12.13 15.00
C ASP A 401 19.50 -11.73 13.56
N ASN A 402 18.79 -12.59 12.83
CA ASN A 402 18.44 -12.38 11.42
C ASN A 402 16.95 -12.05 11.26
N PRO A 403 16.56 -11.26 10.25
CA PRO A 403 15.16 -11.01 9.96
C PRO A 403 14.48 -12.26 9.38
N GLN A 404 13.21 -12.48 9.76
CA GLN A 404 12.39 -13.60 9.28
C GLN A 404 11.86 -13.34 7.85
N ILE A 405 11.67 -12.07 7.47
CA ILE A 405 11.25 -11.67 6.11
C ILE A 405 12.11 -10.50 5.64
N LEU A 406 12.50 -10.51 4.37
CA LEU A 406 13.39 -9.54 3.75
C LEU A 406 12.82 -9.07 2.41
N GLU A 407 12.96 -7.80 2.08
CA GLU A 407 12.88 -7.32 0.70
C GLU A 407 14.29 -7.05 0.17
N VAL A 408 14.66 -7.75 -0.89
CA VAL A 408 15.97 -7.63 -1.52
C VAL A 408 15.87 -7.12 -2.95
N THR A 409 16.78 -6.24 -3.30
CA THR A 409 16.95 -5.75 -4.68
C THR A 409 17.77 -6.74 -5.52
N ARG A 410 17.72 -6.60 -6.84
CA ARG A 410 18.53 -7.42 -7.77
C ARG A 410 20.04 -7.21 -7.62
N ASP A 411 20.46 -6.06 -7.12
CA ASP A 411 21.85 -5.77 -6.76
C ASP A 411 22.19 -6.14 -5.31
N LYS A 412 21.37 -6.98 -4.67
CA LYS A 412 21.62 -7.63 -3.37
C LYS A 412 21.72 -6.66 -2.20
N ARG A 413 20.81 -5.69 -2.17
CA ARG A 413 20.63 -4.78 -1.03
C ARG A 413 19.32 -5.10 -0.31
N VAL A 414 19.34 -5.07 1.02
CA VAL A 414 18.12 -5.13 1.83
C VAL A 414 17.48 -3.74 1.83
N VAL A 415 16.22 -3.65 1.41
CA VAL A 415 15.47 -2.38 1.39
C VAL A 415 14.31 -2.37 2.39
N TRP A 416 13.93 -3.54 2.90
CA TRP A 416 12.99 -3.69 3.99
C TRP A 416 13.25 -5.02 4.71
N GLN A 417 12.93 -5.09 5.99
CA GLN A 417 13.06 -6.30 6.80
C GLN A 417 11.94 -6.36 7.84
N TYR A 418 11.55 -7.57 8.20
CA TYR A 418 10.59 -7.86 9.27
C TYR A 418 11.22 -8.78 10.30
N LYS A 419 11.01 -8.44 11.57
CA LYS A 419 11.55 -9.16 12.71
C LYS A 419 10.60 -9.05 13.89
N ASP A 420 10.01 -10.18 14.26
CA ASP A 420 9.08 -10.34 15.37
C ASP A 420 9.13 -11.79 15.88
N PHE A 421 10.19 -12.09 16.62
CA PHE A 421 10.42 -13.41 17.22
C PHE A 421 9.54 -13.66 18.44
N GLU A 422 9.02 -12.61 19.09
CA GLU A 422 8.08 -12.77 20.21
C GLU A 422 6.75 -13.35 19.72
N ARG A 423 6.26 -12.88 18.57
CA ARG A 423 4.99 -13.35 18.01
C ARG A 423 5.12 -14.62 17.17
N PHE A 424 6.17 -14.73 16.37
CA PHE A 424 6.29 -15.75 15.32
C PHE A 424 7.57 -16.58 15.42
N GLY A 425 8.25 -16.69 16.55
CA GLY A 425 9.36 -17.63 16.73
C GLY A 425 10.42 -17.62 15.61
N ASP A 426 11.05 -18.77 15.37
CA ASP A 426 12.10 -18.96 14.34
C ASP A 426 11.67 -19.99 13.27
N ALA A 427 10.39 -20.36 13.24
CA ALA A 427 9.80 -21.38 12.37
C ALA A 427 8.74 -20.78 11.42
N LEU A 428 8.94 -19.52 11.04
CA LEU A 428 8.09 -18.76 10.13
C LEU A 428 8.33 -19.27 8.70
N SER A 429 7.72 -20.41 8.38
CA SER A 429 7.88 -21.10 7.10
C SER A 429 7.27 -20.30 5.95
N ASN A 430 6.11 -19.66 6.18
CA ASN A 430 5.36 -18.97 5.13
C ASN A 430 4.99 -17.55 5.52
N SER A 431 5.16 -16.65 4.56
CA SER A 431 4.72 -15.27 4.65
C SER A 431 4.35 -14.70 3.30
N TYR A 432 3.52 -13.66 3.34
CA TYR A 432 3.05 -12.90 2.21
C TYR A 432 2.98 -11.42 2.58
N VAL A 433 3.60 -10.57 1.77
CA VAL A 433 3.52 -9.12 1.95
C VAL A 433 2.37 -8.60 1.10
N VAL A 434 1.36 -8.01 1.75
CA VAL A 434 0.20 -7.45 1.05
C VAL A 434 0.62 -6.17 0.35
N VAL A 435 0.76 -6.21 -0.97
CA VAL A 435 1.03 -5.04 -1.80
C VAL A 435 -0.29 -4.47 -2.33
N SER A 436 -0.45 -3.15 -2.28
CA SER A 436 -1.68 -2.40 -2.60
C SER A 436 -2.12 -2.48 -4.08
N LYS A 437 -1.59 -3.43 -4.87
CA LYS A 437 -1.80 -3.54 -6.32
C LYS A 437 -2.17 -4.94 -6.82
N GLU A 438 -2.40 -5.92 -5.94
CA GLU A 438 -2.72 -7.31 -6.35
C GLU A 438 -4.19 -7.59 -6.67
N PHE A 439 -5.01 -6.54 -6.86
CA PHE A 439 -6.25 -6.65 -7.63
C PHE A 439 -5.92 -6.48 -9.13
N ARG A 440 -5.45 -7.55 -9.79
CA ARG A 440 -5.51 -7.70 -11.26
C ARG A 440 -5.23 -9.16 -11.65
N MET A 441 -6.30 -9.88 -12.03
CA MET A 441 -6.18 -11.18 -12.69
C MET A 441 -5.53 -11.04 -14.07
N PRO A 442 -4.60 -11.94 -14.46
CA PRO A 442 -4.20 -12.10 -15.85
C PRO A 442 -5.22 -13.00 -16.57
N LEU A 443 -6.11 -12.39 -17.35
CA LEU A 443 -6.98 -13.11 -18.29
C LEU A 443 -6.15 -13.61 -19.49
N VAL A 444 -5.83 -14.90 -19.48
CA VAL A 444 -5.52 -15.65 -20.70
C VAL A 444 -6.86 -15.91 -21.40
N LEU A 445 -7.09 -15.21 -22.51
CA LEU A 445 -8.23 -15.43 -23.39
C LEU A 445 -7.97 -16.69 -24.24
N ASP A 446 -8.58 -17.81 -23.87
CA ASP A 446 -8.87 -18.87 -24.84
C ASP A 446 -10.27 -18.62 -25.43
N ARG A 447 -10.32 -18.58 -26.76
CA ARG A 447 -11.52 -18.33 -27.56
C ARG A 447 -12.07 -19.68 -28.01
N THR A 448 -12.96 -20.29 -27.22
CA THR A 448 -14.11 -21.06 -27.77
C THR A 448 -15.09 -21.51 -26.68
N ALA A 449 -16.36 -21.14 -26.90
CA ALA A 449 -17.58 -21.81 -26.45
C ALA A 449 -17.91 -21.95 -24.93
N SER A 450 -18.84 -21.08 -24.51
CA SER A 450 -20.09 -21.45 -23.81
C SER A 450 -20.02 -21.97 -22.36
N ARG A 451 -20.20 -21.07 -21.39
CA ARG A 451 -21.37 -20.98 -20.48
C ARG A 451 -21.23 -19.74 -19.58
N ARG A 452 -22.26 -18.88 -19.59
CA ARG A 452 -22.31 -17.61 -18.85
C ARG A 452 -22.57 -17.88 -17.36
N SER A 453 -21.68 -17.41 -16.50
CA SER A 453 -21.97 -17.04 -15.11
C SER A 453 -21.30 -15.69 -14.89
N VAL A 454 -22.12 -14.63 -14.80
CA VAL A 454 -21.67 -13.24 -14.63
C VAL A 454 -22.09 -12.83 -13.23
N PHE A 455 -21.12 -12.78 -12.31
CA PHE A 455 -21.20 -12.02 -11.07
C PHE A 455 -19.78 -11.58 -10.72
N ASP A 456 -19.43 -10.38 -11.17
CA ASP A 456 -18.30 -9.63 -10.63
C ASP A 456 -18.87 -8.26 -10.21
N SER A 457 -18.79 -7.96 -8.92
CA SER A 457 -19.32 -6.75 -8.31
C SER A 457 -18.41 -5.56 -8.62
N GLU A 458 -18.68 -4.87 -9.73
CA GLU A 458 -18.09 -3.54 -9.95
C GLU A 458 -18.91 -2.47 -9.22
N SER A 459 -18.23 -1.74 -8.33
CA SER A 459 -18.69 -0.47 -7.76
C SER A 459 -19.23 0.46 -8.85
N VAL A 460 -20.36 1.13 -8.59
CA VAL A 460 -20.94 2.18 -9.44
C VAL A 460 -19.86 3.21 -9.81
N ARG A 461 -19.39 3.19 -11.06
CA ARG A 461 -18.46 4.20 -11.59
C ARG A 461 -19.27 5.27 -12.32
N PRO A 462 -19.06 6.58 -12.06
CA PRO A 462 -19.65 7.61 -12.91
C PRO A 462 -19.09 7.47 -14.33
N SER A 463 -19.99 7.33 -15.31
CA SER A 463 -19.60 7.15 -16.71
C SER A 463 -18.83 8.37 -17.23
N SER A 464 -17.74 8.13 -17.95
CA SER A 464 -16.90 9.14 -18.61
C SER A 464 -17.39 9.49 -20.02
N LEU A 465 -18.71 9.61 -20.20
CA LEU A 465 -19.28 9.98 -21.48
C LEU A 465 -19.04 11.47 -21.73
N ARG A 466 -18.22 11.78 -22.74
CA ARG A 466 -18.03 13.15 -23.25
C ARG A 466 -19.33 13.62 -23.92
N GLN A 467 -19.77 14.82 -23.58
CA GLN A 467 -20.95 15.51 -24.13
C GLN A 467 -20.93 15.77 -25.65
N ASP A 468 -19.85 15.42 -26.34
CA ASP A 468 -19.50 15.98 -27.64
C ASP A 468 -19.65 14.97 -28.80
N ASP A 469 -20.11 13.74 -28.55
CA ASP A 469 -20.22 12.69 -29.59
C ASP A 469 -21.47 12.90 -30.48
N PRO A 470 -21.33 13.28 -31.77
CA PRO A 470 -22.46 13.60 -32.63
C PRO A 470 -23.24 12.37 -33.14
N GLN A 471 -22.77 11.14 -32.87
CA GLN A 471 -23.42 9.90 -33.35
C GLN A 471 -24.38 9.26 -32.33
N TRP A 472 -24.47 9.76 -31.10
CA TRP A 472 -25.34 9.19 -30.08
C TRP A 472 -26.59 10.05 -29.85
N GLN A 473 -27.77 9.48 -30.12
CA GLN A 473 -29.06 10.04 -29.68
C GLN A 473 -29.61 9.10 -28.61
N SER A 474 -29.82 9.58 -27.38
CA SER A 474 -30.53 8.78 -26.36
C SER A 474 -31.95 8.50 -26.86
N PRO A 475 -32.46 7.26 -26.77
CA PRO A 475 -33.89 7.06 -26.77
C PRO A 475 -34.46 7.87 -25.60
N ARG A 476 -35.42 8.76 -25.83
CA ARG A 476 -36.11 9.48 -24.74
C ARG A 476 -36.67 8.44 -23.77
N GLN A 477 -36.15 8.41 -22.55
CA GLN A 477 -36.64 7.52 -21.51
C GLN A 477 -38.01 8.03 -21.03
N GLU A 478 -39.05 7.19 -21.14
CA GLU A 478 -40.33 7.44 -20.47
C GLU A 478 -40.19 7.03 -19.00
N LEU A 479 -40.43 7.98 -18.09
CA LEU A 479 -40.32 7.76 -16.65
C LEU A 479 -41.72 7.70 -16.05
N ASP A 480 -42.03 6.56 -15.44
CA ASP A 480 -43.26 6.39 -14.68
C ASP A 480 -43.10 6.94 -13.25
N THR A 481 -44.22 7.41 -12.68
CA THR A 481 -44.26 7.77 -11.27
C THR A 481 -44.08 6.52 -10.41
N PHE A 482 -43.01 6.50 -9.60
CA PHE A 482 -42.74 5.44 -8.62
C PHE A 482 -43.53 5.65 -7.34
N GLY A 483 -43.56 6.89 -6.82
CA GLY A 483 -44.21 7.22 -5.56
C GLY A 483 -44.02 8.69 -5.17
N ALA A 484 -44.38 9.04 -3.94
CA ALA A 484 -44.20 10.39 -3.41
C ALA A 484 -43.71 10.39 -1.96
N TRP A 485 -42.96 11.42 -1.57
CA TRP A 485 -42.56 11.60 -0.16
C TRP A 485 -43.79 11.85 0.71
N ALA A 486 -43.96 11.03 1.75
CA ALA A 486 -45.05 11.14 2.72
C ALA A 486 -44.62 11.86 4.01
N SER A 487 -43.31 12.03 4.24
CA SER A 487 -42.80 12.72 5.43
C SER A 487 -41.45 13.41 5.23
N GLU A 488 -41.12 14.28 6.19
CA GLU A 488 -39.82 14.93 6.32
C GLU A 488 -38.69 13.93 6.66
N PRO A 489 -37.41 14.23 6.32
CA PRO A 489 -36.29 13.34 6.56
C PRO A 489 -35.99 13.17 8.04
N ILE A 490 -35.82 11.92 8.44
CA ILE A 490 -35.28 11.50 9.72
C ILE A 490 -33.79 11.17 9.50
N TRP A 491 -32.91 11.71 10.34
CA TRP A 491 -31.47 11.44 10.26
C TRP A 491 -31.09 10.42 11.33
N ALA A 492 -30.85 9.18 10.90
CA ALA A 492 -30.46 8.09 11.79
C ALA A 492 -28.92 8.06 11.94
N PRO A 493 -28.38 8.14 13.17
CA PRO A 493 -26.95 7.97 13.40
C PRO A 493 -26.51 6.52 13.12
N PRO A 494 -25.23 6.28 12.76
CA PRO A 494 -24.71 4.93 12.59
C PRO A 494 -24.80 4.14 13.90
N LEU A 495 -25.21 2.87 13.80
CA LEU A 495 -25.01 1.91 14.89
C LEU A 495 -23.48 1.79 15.11
N ASP A 496 -23.02 1.82 16.36
CA ASP A 496 -21.60 1.83 16.76
C ASP A 496 -20.85 3.17 16.70
N SER A 497 -21.54 4.29 16.52
CA SER A 497 -20.93 5.63 16.57
C SER A 497 -20.91 6.28 17.95
N ALA A 498 -21.33 5.55 19.00
CA ALA A 498 -21.61 6.09 20.32
C ALA A 498 -20.42 6.83 20.95
N GLU A 499 -19.24 6.22 20.91
CA GLU A 499 -18.01 6.80 21.48
C GLU A 499 -17.53 8.02 20.69
N THR A 500 -17.51 7.91 19.36
CA THR A 500 -16.99 8.93 18.45
C THR A 500 -17.85 10.20 18.49
N LEU A 501 -19.18 10.04 18.45
CA LEU A 501 -20.12 11.17 18.52
C LEU A 501 -20.17 11.78 19.93
N ALA A 502 -20.05 10.97 20.99
CA ALA A 502 -19.92 11.48 22.36
C ALA A 502 -18.66 12.34 22.53
N ASP A 503 -17.53 11.93 21.94
CA ASP A 503 -16.28 12.68 21.93
C ASP A 503 -16.43 14.02 21.20
N GLU A 504 -17.11 14.05 20.06
CA GLU A 504 -17.42 15.28 19.34
C GLU A 504 -18.39 16.19 20.12
N MET A 505 -19.37 15.62 20.82
CA MET A 505 -20.22 16.38 21.76
C MET A 505 -19.40 17.05 22.87
N VAL A 506 -18.33 16.42 23.37
CA VAL A 506 -17.42 17.04 24.34
C VAL A 506 -16.64 18.19 23.69
N LYS A 507 -16.07 17.99 22.49
CA LYS A 507 -15.25 19.00 21.79
C LYS A 507 -16.05 20.23 21.36
N LEU A 508 -17.28 20.05 20.88
CA LEU A 508 -18.15 21.13 20.43
C LEU A 508 -18.84 21.86 21.59
N SER A 509 -18.58 21.44 22.83
CA SER A 509 -19.30 21.97 23.97
C SER A 509 -18.81 23.31 24.49
N LYS A 510 -19.68 24.31 24.40
CA LYS A 510 -19.54 25.53 25.19
C LYS A 510 -20.08 25.32 26.62
N PRO A 511 -19.63 26.11 27.61
CA PRO A 511 -20.24 26.12 28.93
C PRO A 511 -21.74 26.37 28.84
N PHE A 512 -22.54 25.68 29.64
CA PHE A 512 -24.00 25.89 29.79
C PHE A 512 -24.89 25.59 28.56
N THR A 513 -24.38 25.00 27.48
CA THR A 513 -25.22 24.52 26.35
C THR A 513 -26.01 23.26 26.74
N SER A 514 -27.31 23.18 26.44
CA SER A 514 -28.16 22.00 26.70
C SER A 514 -27.73 20.77 25.89
N MET A 515 -28.22 19.59 26.29
CA MET A 515 -27.89 18.33 25.61
C MET A 515 -28.47 18.28 24.20
N GLU A 516 -29.70 18.77 23.99
CA GLU A 516 -30.33 18.80 22.66
C GLU A 516 -29.55 19.71 21.71
N LYS A 517 -29.16 20.91 22.15
CA LYS A 517 -28.40 21.85 21.30
C LYS A 517 -27.02 21.33 20.91
N ARG A 518 -26.39 20.51 21.76
CA ARG A 518 -25.12 19.83 21.42
C ARG A 518 -25.34 18.75 20.39
N TRP A 519 -26.41 17.97 20.56
CA TRP A 519 -26.79 16.94 19.62
C TRP A 519 -27.10 17.53 18.24
N GLU A 520 -27.88 18.61 18.16
CA GLU A 520 -28.14 19.34 16.92
C GLU A 520 -26.86 19.85 16.23
N ALA A 521 -25.85 20.26 17.00
CA ALA A 521 -24.57 20.68 16.45
C ALA A 521 -23.77 19.49 15.88
N VAL A 522 -23.82 18.33 16.51
CA VAL A 522 -23.18 17.10 16.04
C VAL A 522 -23.89 16.58 14.79
N VAL A 523 -25.22 16.46 14.81
CA VAL A 523 -26.03 16.04 13.65
C VAL A 523 -25.76 16.94 12.44
N ARG A 524 -25.65 18.26 12.66
CA ARG A 524 -25.34 19.21 11.58
C ARG A 524 -23.91 19.07 11.05
N LYS A 525 -22.93 18.81 11.91
CA LYS A 525 -21.52 18.65 11.51
C LYS A 525 -21.28 17.33 10.79
N HIS A 526 -21.89 16.25 11.27
CA HIS A 526 -21.73 14.89 10.77
C HIS A 526 -22.88 14.45 9.86
N LYS A 527 -23.64 15.40 9.29
CA LYS A 527 -24.83 15.10 8.48
C LYS A 527 -24.55 14.13 7.32
N ASN A 528 -23.34 14.14 6.77
CA ASN A 528 -22.91 13.25 5.67
C ASN A 528 -22.58 11.81 6.11
N GLU A 529 -22.49 11.57 7.42
CA GLU A 529 -22.25 10.28 8.05
C GLU A 529 -23.55 9.63 8.56
N PHE A 530 -24.67 10.39 8.59
CA PHE A 530 -25.97 9.91 9.03
C PHE A 530 -26.76 9.34 7.85
N THR A 531 -27.49 8.27 8.11
CA THR A 531 -28.41 7.69 7.11
C THR A 531 -29.69 8.51 7.09
N GLN A 532 -30.06 9.01 5.92
CA GLN A 532 -31.35 9.68 5.73
C GLN A 532 -32.43 8.61 5.58
N VAL A 533 -33.49 8.71 6.40
CA VAL A 533 -34.66 7.83 6.34
C VAL A 533 -35.89 8.69 6.07
N ARG A 534 -36.74 8.26 5.12
CA ARG A 534 -37.96 8.97 4.75
C ARG A 534 -39.10 7.99 4.49
N GLU A 535 -40.32 8.44 4.74
CA GLU A 535 -41.52 7.68 4.39
C GLU A 535 -41.90 7.98 2.95
N ILE A 536 -42.11 6.94 2.16
CA ILE A 536 -42.61 7.01 0.79
C ILE A 536 -44.04 6.45 0.75
N ASP A 537 -44.91 7.05 -0.06
CA ASP A 537 -46.21 6.52 -0.44
C ASP A 537 -46.11 5.90 -1.83
N LEU A 538 -46.26 4.57 -1.89
CA LEU A 538 -46.17 3.79 -3.11
C LEU A 538 -47.60 3.54 -3.65
N PRO A 539 -48.02 4.16 -4.78
CA PRO A 539 -49.39 4.08 -5.28
C PRO A 539 -49.74 2.76 -5.98
N ARG A 540 -48.73 1.94 -6.31
CA ARG A 540 -48.88 0.61 -6.90
C ARG A 540 -47.92 -0.34 -6.20
N ALA A 541 -48.27 -1.62 -6.10
CA ALA A 541 -47.34 -2.63 -5.61
C ALA A 541 -46.12 -2.75 -6.54
N SER A 542 -44.98 -3.11 -5.96
CA SER A 542 -43.73 -3.40 -6.68
C SER A 542 -43.47 -4.92 -6.71
N ILE A 543 -42.24 -5.37 -6.95
CA ILE A 543 -41.87 -6.79 -7.04
C ILE A 543 -42.29 -7.55 -5.75
N ARG A 544 -41.92 -7.06 -4.57
CA ARG A 544 -42.30 -7.59 -3.24
C ARG A 544 -42.98 -6.57 -2.33
N LEU A 545 -42.84 -5.27 -2.57
CA LEU A 545 -43.46 -4.23 -1.75
C LEU A 545 -44.96 -4.07 -2.06
N PRO A 546 -45.83 -4.09 -1.03
CA PRO A 546 -47.24 -3.79 -1.21
C PRO A 546 -47.48 -2.30 -1.51
N GLN A 547 -48.62 -2.00 -2.11
CA GLN A 547 -49.12 -0.62 -2.20
C GLN A 547 -49.33 -0.06 -0.78
N GLY A 548 -48.82 1.14 -0.51
CA GLY A 548 -48.98 1.80 0.78
C GLY A 548 -47.77 2.63 1.20
N LYS A 549 -47.72 2.98 2.48
CA LYS A 549 -46.67 3.82 3.06
C LYS A 549 -45.66 3.00 3.86
N PHE A 550 -44.38 3.26 3.65
CA PHE A 550 -43.30 2.62 4.39
C PHE A 550 -42.04 3.48 4.39
N PHE A 551 -41.11 3.17 5.28
CA PHE A 551 -39.85 3.88 5.38
C PHE A 551 -38.79 3.30 4.44
N VAL A 552 -38.04 4.20 3.80
CA VAL A 552 -36.88 3.88 2.97
C VAL A 552 -35.66 4.63 3.51
N ALA A 553 -34.51 3.98 3.51
CA ALA A 553 -33.23 4.65 3.55
C ALA A 553 -32.95 5.31 2.19
N VAL A 554 -32.49 6.55 2.23
CA VAL A 554 -32.26 7.40 1.06
C VAL A 554 -30.76 7.65 0.93
N THR A 555 -30.18 7.20 -0.17
CA THR A 555 -28.81 7.50 -0.54
C THR A 555 -28.82 8.50 -1.70
N GLU A 556 -28.30 9.70 -1.48
CA GLU A 556 -28.19 10.72 -2.53
C GLU A 556 -27.08 10.36 -3.55
N GLN A 557 -27.20 10.85 -4.79
CA GLN A 557 -26.24 10.62 -5.89
C GLN A 557 -24.75 10.75 -5.51
N LYS A 558 -24.39 11.76 -4.70
CA LYS A 558 -23.01 11.99 -4.26
C LYS A 558 -22.43 10.90 -3.35
N ASN A 559 -23.28 10.02 -2.83
CA ASN A 559 -22.96 8.92 -1.92
C ASN A 559 -23.24 7.56 -2.57
N PHE A 560 -23.42 7.47 -3.90
CA PHE A 560 -23.65 6.19 -4.57
C PHE A 560 -22.47 5.21 -4.45
N ASP A 561 -21.27 5.72 -4.17
CA ASP A 561 -20.09 4.93 -3.80
C ASP A 561 -20.28 4.11 -2.51
N LYS A 562 -21.27 4.46 -1.68
CA LYS A 562 -21.60 3.76 -0.44
C LYS A 562 -22.69 2.70 -0.59
N ILE A 563 -23.26 2.53 -1.80
CA ILE A 563 -24.26 1.48 -2.05
C ILE A 563 -23.55 0.13 -2.07
N THR A 564 -23.95 -0.77 -1.19
CA THR A 564 -23.38 -2.12 -1.06
C THR A 564 -24.22 -3.19 -1.78
N ASP A 565 -25.41 -2.83 -2.26
CA ASP A 565 -26.30 -3.75 -2.96
C ASP A 565 -25.78 -4.06 -4.37
N THR A 566 -25.93 -5.30 -4.82
CA THR A 566 -25.56 -5.72 -6.18
C THR A 566 -26.57 -5.15 -7.17
N ILE A 567 -26.15 -4.14 -7.95
CA ILE A 567 -26.99 -3.49 -8.95
C ILE A 567 -26.87 -4.25 -10.29
N PRO A 568 -27.97 -4.69 -10.91
CA PRO A 568 -27.92 -5.33 -12.23
C PRO A 568 -27.36 -4.40 -13.33
N ASP A 569 -26.59 -4.94 -14.27
CA ASP A 569 -25.97 -4.17 -15.37
C ASP A 569 -27.00 -3.35 -16.18
N SER A 570 -28.21 -3.87 -16.36
CA SER A 570 -29.29 -3.17 -17.08
C SER A 570 -29.83 -1.97 -16.29
N VAL A 571 -29.89 -2.07 -14.97
CA VAL A 571 -30.27 -0.98 -14.06
C VAL A 571 -29.16 0.08 -14.04
N GLN A 572 -27.90 -0.34 -13.96
CA GLN A 572 -26.75 0.55 -14.00
C GLN A 572 -26.68 1.31 -15.33
N THR A 573 -26.86 0.61 -16.46
CA THR A 573 -26.89 1.23 -17.79
C THR A 573 -28.00 2.27 -17.90
N ARG A 574 -29.20 1.96 -17.41
CA ARG A 574 -30.34 2.89 -17.44
C ARG A 574 -30.12 4.13 -16.58
N LEU A 575 -29.49 3.96 -15.41
CA LEU A 575 -29.07 5.06 -14.54
C LEU A 575 -28.04 5.95 -15.23
N ASP A 576 -27.04 5.37 -15.89
CA ASP A 576 -26.00 6.13 -16.60
C ASP A 576 -26.57 6.91 -17.79
N GLU A 577 -27.48 6.31 -18.56
CA GLU A 577 -28.23 6.99 -19.62
C GLU A 577 -29.05 8.17 -19.07
N PHE A 578 -29.76 7.95 -17.95
CA PHE A 578 -30.56 8.98 -17.31
C PHE A 578 -29.67 10.15 -16.84
N LEU A 579 -28.56 9.86 -16.17
CA LEU A 579 -27.61 10.87 -15.70
C LEU A 579 -26.92 11.59 -16.85
N TYR A 580 -26.66 10.93 -17.97
CA TYR A 580 -26.11 11.58 -19.15
C TYR A 580 -27.10 12.58 -19.77
N GLU A 581 -28.39 12.21 -19.87
CA GLU A 581 -29.42 13.08 -20.45
C GLU A 581 -29.87 14.22 -19.51
N HIS A 582 -29.88 13.96 -18.20
CA HIS A 582 -30.51 14.82 -17.21
C HIS A 582 -29.56 15.38 -16.14
N GLY A 583 -28.32 14.88 -16.03
CA GLY A 583 -27.42 15.12 -14.89
C GLY A 583 -27.03 16.59 -14.67
N ASP A 584 -27.05 17.40 -15.73
CA ASP A 584 -26.75 18.84 -15.64
C ASP A 584 -27.99 19.70 -15.31
N LYS A 585 -29.20 19.12 -15.18
CA LYS A 585 -30.42 19.88 -14.90
C LYS A 585 -30.38 20.45 -13.47
N PRO A 586 -30.37 21.78 -13.29
CA PRO A 586 -30.31 22.38 -11.96
C PRO A 586 -31.53 21.99 -11.12
N GLY A 587 -31.28 21.47 -9.92
CA GLY A 587 -32.33 21.09 -8.98
C GLY A 587 -32.91 19.68 -9.18
N LEU A 588 -32.44 18.91 -10.16
CA LEU A 588 -32.72 17.48 -10.24
C LEU A 588 -32.04 16.75 -9.07
N ARG A 589 -32.77 15.84 -8.41
CA ARG A 589 -32.20 14.96 -7.39
C ARG A 589 -32.37 13.51 -7.80
N VAL A 590 -31.25 12.80 -7.84
CA VAL A 590 -31.24 11.35 -8.06
C VAL A 590 -30.90 10.66 -6.75
N SER A 591 -31.67 9.64 -6.40
CA SER A 591 -31.52 8.95 -5.12
C SER A 591 -31.74 7.45 -5.30
N TYR A 592 -31.02 6.70 -4.48
CA TYR A 592 -31.20 5.27 -4.30
C TYR A 592 -32.02 5.04 -3.03
N LEU A 593 -33.13 4.33 -3.17
CA LEU A 593 -34.07 4.03 -2.10
C LEU A 593 -33.94 2.57 -1.70
N LYS A 594 -33.74 2.34 -0.41
CA LYS A 594 -33.69 1.00 0.18
C LYS A 594 -34.78 0.85 1.24
N PRO A 595 -35.82 0.04 1.01
CA PRO A 595 -36.88 -0.20 1.99
C PRO A 595 -36.36 -0.71 3.33
N LEU A 596 -36.94 -0.20 4.41
CA LEU A 596 -36.67 -0.66 5.77
C LEU A 596 -37.70 -1.73 6.14
N CYS A 597 -37.41 -2.96 5.74
CA CYS A 597 -38.22 -4.13 6.01
C CYS A 597 -37.35 -5.31 6.42
N VAL A 598 -37.96 -6.29 7.10
CA VAL A 598 -37.33 -7.55 7.47
C VAL A 598 -38.16 -8.68 6.87
N GLU A 599 -37.50 -9.55 6.12
CA GLU A 599 -38.09 -10.78 5.60
C GLU A 599 -37.97 -11.90 6.65
N VAL A 600 -39.09 -12.52 7.02
CA VAL A 600 -39.14 -13.65 7.95
C VAL A 600 -40.01 -14.75 7.33
N GLY A 601 -39.37 -15.71 6.66
CA GLY A 601 -40.09 -16.70 5.87
C GLY A 601 -40.73 -16.07 4.64
N ASP A 602 -42.04 -16.27 4.43
CA ASP A 602 -42.80 -15.65 3.34
C ASP A 602 -43.39 -14.27 3.74
N ASP A 603 -43.17 -13.82 4.98
CA ASP A 603 -43.74 -12.58 5.51
C ASP A 603 -42.74 -11.42 5.41
N LEU A 604 -43.22 -10.29 4.87
CA LEU A 604 -42.51 -9.02 4.82
C LEU A 604 -42.95 -8.11 5.97
N ILE A 605 -42.07 -7.85 6.94
CA ILE A 605 -42.34 -6.99 8.08
C ILE A 605 -41.80 -5.59 7.80
N LEU A 606 -42.69 -4.62 7.61
CA LEU A 606 -42.33 -3.21 7.40
C LEU A 606 -42.00 -2.51 8.72
N THR A 607 -40.95 -1.70 8.73
CA THR A 607 -40.57 -0.92 9.91
C THR A 607 -41.60 0.17 10.18
N SER A 608 -42.18 0.20 11.39
CA SER A 608 -43.10 1.26 11.80
C SER A 608 -42.36 2.54 12.21
N ARG A 609 -43.07 3.68 12.21
CA ARG A 609 -42.51 4.95 12.71
C ARG A 609 -42.12 4.85 14.19
N GLU A 610 -42.91 4.13 14.99
CA GLU A 610 -42.67 3.95 16.42
C GLU A 610 -41.37 3.18 16.65
N ASP A 611 -41.16 2.08 15.91
CA ASP A 611 -39.96 1.25 16.00
C ASP A 611 -38.71 2.03 15.55
N LEU A 612 -38.81 2.76 14.43
CA LEU A 612 -37.73 3.59 13.92
C LEU A 612 -37.30 4.65 14.95
N MET A 613 -38.28 5.36 15.53
CA MET A 613 -37.99 6.39 16.53
C MET A 613 -37.48 5.79 17.85
N ALA A 614 -37.91 4.58 18.22
CA ALA A 614 -37.39 3.86 19.38
C ALA A 614 -35.91 3.49 19.20
N VAL A 615 -35.52 3.00 18.01
CA VAL A 615 -34.11 2.70 17.68
C VAL A 615 -33.26 3.96 17.70
N VAL A 616 -33.71 5.04 17.05
CA VAL A 616 -32.99 6.33 17.05
C VAL A 616 -32.83 6.86 18.48
N SER A 617 -33.88 6.79 19.30
CA SER A 617 -33.84 7.22 20.70
C SER A 617 -32.89 6.38 21.55
N LYS A 618 -32.83 5.06 21.30
CA LYS A 618 -31.91 4.16 22.00
C LYS A 618 -30.46 4.53 21.72
N VAL A 619 -30.08 4.67 20.44
CA VAL A 619 -28.72 5.05 20.04
C VAL A 619 -28.35 6.44 20.57
N GLN A 620 -29.30 7.39 20.53
CA GLN A 620 -29.11 8.73 21.08
C GLN A 620 -28.87 8.70 22.60
N ASN A 621 -29.60 7.86 23.34
CA ASN A 621 -29.43 7.71 24.78
C ASN A 621 -28.08 7.08 25.15
N GLU A 622 -27.59 6.14 24.35
CA GLU A 622 -26.25 5.54 24.50
C GLU A 622 -25.14 6.58 24.30
N ILE A 623 -25.25 7.41 23.26
CA ILE A 623 -24.34 8.54 23.02
C ILE A 623 -24.36 9.51 24.21
N PHE A 624 -25.54 9.83 24.74
CA PHE A 624 -25.69 10.73 25.87
C PHE A 624 -25.13 10.15 27.17
N ALA A 625 -25.25 8.84 27.38
CA ALA A 625 -24.66 8.14 28.52
C ALA A 625 -23.13 8.19 28.45
N GLU A 626 -22.55 7.93 27.27
CA GLU A 626 -21.10 7.95 27.06
C GLU A 626 -20.53 9.38 27.17
N TYR A 627 -21.25 10.38 26.66
CA TYR A 627 -20.92 11.80 26.88
C TYR A 627 -20.90 12.15 28.37
N LYS A 628 -21.94 11.75 29.15
CA LYS A 628 -22.02 12.03 30.59
C LYS A 628 -20.86 11.37 31.36
N ARG A 629 -20.43 10.18 30.93
CA ARG A 629 -19.28 9.46 31.50
C ARG A 629 -17.95 10.19 31.25
N ARG A 630 -17.74 10.70 30.04
CA ARG A 630 -16.44 11.28 29.60
C ARG A 630 -16.27 12.77 29.89
N ALA A 631 -17.36 13.55 29.89
CA ALA A 631 -17.32 15.00 30.05
C ALA A 631 -16.61 15.51 31.33
N PRO A 632 -16.74 14.88 32.52
CA PRO A 632 -16.07 15.35 33.74
C PRO A 632 -14.54 15.17 33.67
N PHE A 633 -14.07 14.06 33.10
CA PHE A 633 -12.66 13.72 33.01
C PHE A 633 -11.91 14.66 32.06
N ARG A 634 -12.44 14.87 30.85
CA ARG A 634 -11.81 15.76 29.85
C ARG A 634 -11.81 17.23 30.27
N ARG A 635 -12.90 17.73 30.89
CA ARG A 635 -12.94 19.12 31.39
C ARG A 635 -11.91 19.38 32.48
N THR A 636 -11.67 18.40 33.36
CA THR A 636 -10.65 18.50 34.41
C THR A 636 -9.25 18.53 33.80
N GLN A 637 -9.00 17.71 32.77
CA GLN A 637 -7.74 17.70 32.03
C GLN A 637 -7.50 19.00 31.24
N ASP A 638 -8.51 19.57 30.61
CA ASP A 638 -8.38 20.82 29.86
C ASP A 638 -8.11 22.03 30.78
N VAL A 639 -8.76 22.09 31.95
CA VAL A 639 -8.46 23.10 32.99
C VAL A 639 -7.03 22.94 33.50
N LEU A 640 -6.58 21.71 33.78
CA LEU A 640 -5.20 21.42 34.18
C LEU A 640 -4.20 21.79 33.08
N ARG A 641 -4.53 21.56 31.81
CA ARG A 641 -3.67 21.89 30.66
C ARG A 641 -3.57 23.39 30.42
N ILE A 642 -4.67 24.12 30.57
CA ILE A 642 -4.68 25.59 30.51
C ILE A 642 -3.90 26.19 31.68
N ALA A 643 -4.10 25.67 32.90
CA ALA A 643 -3.34 26.08 34.08
C ALA A 643 -1.84 25.78 33.93
N ALA A 644 -1.48 24.60 33.42
CA ALA A 644 -0.10 24.22 33.12
C ALA A 644 0.52 25.10 32.02
N ASN A 645 -0.23 25.44 30.98
CA ASN A 645 0.26 26.33 29.92
C ASN A 645 0.47 27.77 30.42
N TYR A 646 -0.41 28.29 31.29
CA TYR A 646 -0.24 29.61 31.89
C TYR A 646 0.92 29.67 32.90
N THR A 647 1.12 28.62 33.70
CA THR A 647 2.24 28.54 34.67
C THR A 647 3.59 28.30 33.99
N LEU A 648 3.63 27.61 32.85
CA LEU A 648 4.87 27.33 32.11
C LEU A 648 5.24 28.38 31.06
N ALA A 649 4.35 29.31 30.70
CA ALA A 649 4.62 30.36 29.70
C ALA A 649 5.63 31.41 30.18
N THR A 650 5.51 31.88 31.43
CA THR A 650 6.38 32.93 32.01
C THR A 650 7.84 32.48 32.15
N PRO A 651 8.14 31.26 32.65
CA PRO A 651 9.51 30.76 32.72
C PRO A 651 10.11 30.47 31.33
N ARG A 652 9.31 30.00 30.35
CA ARG A 652 9.78 29.72 28.98
C ARG A 652 10.22 30.97 28.25
N TYR A 653 9.50 32.09 28.40
CA TYR A 653 9.85 33.34 27.77
C TYR A 653 11.19 33.91 28.30
N LEU A 654 11.38 33.91 29.61
CA LEU A 654 12.63 34.36 30.25
C LEU A 654 13.82 33.46 29.90
N MET A 655 13.62 32.13 29.89
CA MET A 655 14.66 31.18 29.50
C MET A 655 15.07 31.37 28.03
N ASN A 656 14.10 31.51 27.12
CA ASN A 656 14.36 31.72 25.69
C ASN A 656 15.02 33.08 25.41
N PHE A 657 14.69 34.13 26.17
CA PHE A 657 15.35 35.44 26.07
C PHE A 657 16.84 35.35 26.45
N TYR A 658 17.16 34.69 27.57
CA TYR A 658 18.56 34.52 28.02
C TYR A 658 19.37 33.61 27.10
N VAL A 659 18.77 32.55 26.55
CA VAL A 659 19.42 31.66 25.58
C VAL A 659 19.71 32.40 24.26
N ARG A 660 18.75 33.19 23.75
CA ARG A 660 18.95 33.99 22.52
C ARG A 660 20.03 35.05 22.67
N GLN A 661 20.04 35.80 23.77
CA GLN A 661 21.07 36.83 24.04
C GLN A 661 22.48 36.22 24.08
N ARG A 662 22.64 35.02 24.67
CA ARG A 662 23.93 34.35 24.77
C ARG A 662 24.37 33.68 23.46
N GLN A 663 23.44 33.13 22.68
CA GLN A 663 23.73 32.60 21.35
C GLN A 663 24.17 33.71 20.38
N GLN A 664 23.56 34.90 20.45
CA GLN A 664 23.97 36.06 19.64
C GLN A 664 25.39 36.53 19.97
N ALA A 665 25.79 36.52 21.24
CA ALA A 665 27.15 36.88 21.64
C ALA A 665 28.21 35.88 21.11
N ILE A 666 27.90 34.58 21.13
CA ILE A 666 28.79 33.52 20.60
C ILE A 666 28.87 33.61 19.07
N ALA A 667 27.75 33.84 18.39
CA ALA A 667 27.71 34.02 16.94
C ALA A 667 28.48 35.27 16.47
N ALA A 668 28.37 36.39 17.20
CA ALA A 668 29.13 37.60 16.92
C ALA A 668 30.65 37.40 17.09
N PHE A 669 31.05 36.61 18.09
CA PHE A 669 32.46 36.27 18.31
C PHE A 669 33.01 35.33 17.22
N GLN A 670 32.23 34.35 16.77
CA GLN A 670 32.58 33.50 15.64
C GLN A 670 32.73 34.32 14.35
N ALA A 671 31.80 35.26 14.09
CA ALA A 671 31.88 36.15 12.93
C ALA A 671 33.14 37.03 12.95
N ARG A 672 33.56 37.51 14.14
CA ARG A 672 34.81 38.28 14.29
C ARG A 672 36.05 37.44 13.96
N LEU A 673 36.14 36.21 14.50
CA LEU A 673 37.26 35.31 14.23
C LEU A 673 37.34 34.95 12.73
N GLU A 674 36.18 34.80 12.09
CA GLU A 674 36.12 34.48 10.67
C GLU A 674 36.46 35.69 9.78
N PHE A 675 36.11 36.90 10.21
CA PHE A 675 36.57 38.14 9.57
C PHE A 675 38.09 38.30 9.65
N GLU A 676 38.69 38.07 10.82
CA GLU A 676 40.15 38.11 10.99
C GLU A 676 40.83 37.06 10.09
N ARG A 677 40.30 35.84 10.03
CA ARG A 677 40.79 34.78 9.12
C ARG A 677 40.73 35.21 7.64
N ARG A 678 39.63 35.81 7.19
CA ARG A 678 39.47 36.28 5.80
C ARG A 678 40.40 37.44 5.47
N LYS A 679 40.66 38.33 6.43
CA LYS A 679 41.64 39.40 6.28
C LYS A 679 43.05 38.84 6.09
N THR A 680 43.48 37.91 6.95
CA THR A 680 44.80 37.25 6.81
C THR A 680 44.93 36.50 5.48
N ALA A 681 43.87 35.82 5.02
CA ALA A 681 43.87 35.17 3.71
C ALA A 681 44.02 36.19 2.56
N MET A 682 43.34 37.32 2.64
CA MET A 682 43.43 38.39 1.64
C MET A 682 44.84 39.02 1.61
N ASP A 683 45.44 39.25 2.78
CA ASP A 683 46.79 39.78 2.91
C ASP A 683 47.84 38.78 2.36
N ALA A 684 47.67 37.49 2.61
CA ALA A 684 48.51 36.43 2.03
C ALA A 684 48.42 36.37 0.50
N VAL A 685 47.20 36.48 -0.07
CA VAL A 685 47.00 36.55 -1.53
C VAL A 685 47.66 37.79 -2.12
N ASN A 686 47.52 38.94 -1.46
CA ASN A 686 48.12 40.20 -1.91
C ASN A 686 49.67 40.16 -1.85
N MET A 687 50.25 39.51 -0.84
CA MET A 687 51.71 39.32 -0.75
C MET A 687 52.24 38.34 -1.79
N HIS A 688 51.54 37.22 -2.03
CA HIS A 688 51.86 36.28 -3.11
C HIS A 688 51.85 36.98 -4.47
N ARG A 689 50.82 37.79 -4.78
CA ARG A 689 50.74 38.56 -6.03
C ARG A 689 51.88 39.56 -6.22
N ARG A 690 52.51 40.01 -5.12
CA ARG A 690 53.66 40.93 -5.14
C ARG A 690 55.02 40.21 -5.12
N CYS A 691 55.03 38.87 -5.15
CA CYS A 691 56.22 38.01 -5.11
C CYS A 691 57.18 38.33 -3.93
N ARG A 692 56.64 38.71 -2.77
CA ARG A 692 57.42 38.94 -1.54
C ARG A 692 57.28 37.75 -0.60
N THR A 693 58.38 37.27 -0.02
CA THR A 693 58.43 36.06 0.83
C THR A 693 58.43 36.34 2.33
N ASN A 694 58.33 37.61 2.73
CA ASN A 694 58.42 38.08 4.10
C ASN A 694 57.21 38.98 4.39
N GLY A 695 56.13 38.35 4.86
CA GLY A 695 54.86 39.04 5.17
C GLY A 695 53.76 38.18 5.81
N CYS A 696 53.83 36.85 5.71
CA CYS A 696 52.94 35.93 6.45
C CYS A 696 53.77 34.79 7.02
N THR A 697 53.57 34.47 8.29
CA THR A 697 54.24 33.35 8.96
C THR A 697 53.59 32.01 8.59
N PHE A 698 54.35 30.92 8.75
CA PHE A 698 53.85 29.57 8.48
C PHE A 698 52.62 29.20 9.34
N ASP A 699 52.63 29.60 10.61
CA ASP A 699 51.52 29.33 11.54
C ASP A 699 50.24 30.08 11.15
N GLU A 700 50.36 31.30 10.62
CA GLU A 700 49.22 32.06 10.09
C GLU A 700 48.62 31.38 8.85
N MET A 701 49.46 30.81 7.97
CA MET A 701 48.99 30.05 6.81
C MET A 701 48.36 28.70 7.20
N LEU A 702 48.89 28.02 8.22
CA LEU A 702 48.35 26.76 8.74
C LEU A 702 47.02 26.97 9.49
N ALA A 703 46.84 28.13 10.13
CA ALA A 703 45.57 28.51 10.75
C ALA A 703 44.45 28.72 9.72
N LEU A 704 44.79 29.11 8.48
CA LEU A 704 43.84 29.25 7.38
C LEU A 704 43.32 27.92 6.82
N THR A 705 43.95 26.77 7.12
CA THR A 705 43.52 25.45 6.63
C THR A 705 42.66 24.67 7.61
N ASN A 706 42.62 25.05 8.89
CA ASN A 706 41.83 24.36 9.91
C ASN A 706 40.41 24.94 10.06
N PRO A 707 39.33 24.13 10.02
CA PRO A 707 37.97 24.61 10.21
C PRO A 707 37.76 25.09 11.67
N VAL A 708 37.01 26.20 11.84
CA VAL A 708 36.70 26.75 13.16
C VAL A 708 35.66 25.87 13.85
N GLN A 709 36.10 25.01 14.77
CA GLN A 709 35.18 24.13 15.53
C GLN A 709 34.52 24.90 16.67
N GLN A 710 33.19 24.80 16.78
CA GLN A 710 32.37 25.54 17.75
C GLN A 710 32.79 25.30 19.22
N ALA A 711 33.22 24.08 19.55
CA ALA A 711 33.77 23.75 20.88
C ALA A 711 35.04 24.55 21.21
N ARG A 712 35.93 24.76 20.25
CA ARG A 712 37.15 25.57 20.42
C ARG A 712 36.85 27.08 20.49
N VAL A 713 35.80 27.54 19.81
CA VAL A 713 35.31 28.93 19.93
C VAL A 713 34.77 29.18 21.33
N ILE A 714 33.96 28.26 21.87
CA ILE A 714 33.42 28.34 23.23
C ILE A 714 34.55 28.25 24.27
N GLU A 715 35.56 27.43 24.04
CA GLU A 715 36.75 27.33 24.88
C GLU A 715 37.56 28.64 24.90
N LYS A 716 37.90 29.19 23.74
CA LYS A 716 38.65 30.45 23.65
C LYS A 716 37.84 31.63 24.19
N TYR A 717 36.54 31.70 23.91
CA TYR A 717 35.63 32.69 24.50
C TYR A 717 35.56 32.58 26.03
N SER A 718 35.55 31.36 26.56
CA SER A 718 35.54 31.11 28.01
C SER A 718 36.85 31.52 28.68
N ILE A 719 37.98 31.32 28.01
CA ILE A 719 39.30 31.78 28.46
C ILE A 719 39.37 33.32 28.43
N ASP A 720 39.00 33.95 27.30
CA ASP A 720 39.04 35.40 27.13
C ASP A 720 38.11 36.14 28.11
N LYS A 721 36.98 35.51 28.49
CA LYS A 721 36.01 36.05 29.46
C LYS A 721 36.19 35.51 30.88
N LYS A 722 37.21 34.70 31.17
CA LYS A 722 37.49 34.07 32.48
C LYS A 722 36.27 33.37 33.10
N LEU A 723 35.53 32.58 32.31
CA LEU A 723 34.34 31.85 32.77
C LEU A 723 34.71 30.61 33.60
N SER A 724 33.89 30.25 34.61
CA SER A 724 34.10 29.07 35.44
C SER A 724 33.83 27.76 34.70
N GLN A 725 34.44 26.66 35.16
CA GLN A 725 34.35 25.33 34.54
C GLN A 725 32.89 24.83 34.43
N ALA A 726 32.08 25.02 35.48
CA ALA A 726 30.65 24.66 35.44
C ALA A 726 29.85 25.46 34.38
N LYS A 727 30.20 26.73 34.16
CA LYS A 727 29.56 27.55 33.09
C LYS A 727 30.02 27.13 31.70
N ARG A 728 31.27 26.67 31.57
CA ARG A 728 31.81 26.11 30.33
C ARG A 728 31.08 24.82 29.95
N ASP A 729 30.89 23.90 30.91
CA ASP A 729 30.20 22.62 30.67
C ASP A 729 28.72 22.82 30.30
N GLN A 730 28.06 23.78 30.94
CA GLN A 730 26.68 24.17 30.59
C GLN A 730 26.56 24.70 29.16
N LEU A 731 27.54 25.47 28.67
CA LEU A 731 27.55 25.99 27.29
C LEU A 731 27.79 24.88 26.26
N LEU A 732 28.60 23.88 26.60
CA LEU A 732 28.82 22.71 25.75
C LEU A 732 27.56 21.82 25.67
N LEU A 733 26.85 21.62 26.78
CA LEU A 733 25.60 20.86 26.84
C LEU A 733 24.45 21.53 26.05
N LEU A 734 24.32 22.85 26.15
CA LEU A 734 23.32 23.61 25.38
C LEU A 734 23.61 23.59 23.86
N ALA A 735 24.88 23.48 23.46
CA ALA A 735 25.25 23.32 22.05
C ALA A 735 24.98 21.90 21.52
N ALA A 736 24.89 20.90 22.39
CA ALA A 736 24.67 19.48 22.05
C ALA A 736 23.18 19.07 21.98
N GLY A 737 22.23 19.94 22.38
CA GLY A 737 20.79 19.74 22.15
C GLY A 737 20.09 18.63 22.94
N SER A 738 20.73 18.05 23.96
CA SER A 738 20.16 16.96 24.76
C SER A 738 19.41 17.45 26.01
N SER A 739 18.13 17.09 26.13
CA SER A 739 17.27 17.38 27.30
C SER A 739 17.41 16.29 28.37
N PRO A 740 17.29 16.59 29.68
CA PRO A 740 17.53 15.63 30.75
C PRO A 740 16.53 14.46 30.80
N TRP A 741 17.07 13.29 31.17
CA TRP A 741 16.44 11.96 31.22
C TRP A 741 15.25 11.78 32.19
N TRP A 742 14.94 12.76 33.04
CA TRP A 742 13.77 12.70 33.94
C TRP A 742 12.47 13.23 33.29
N ALA A 743 12.56 13.90 32.13
CA ALA A 743 11.39 14.40 31.41
C ALA A 743 10.62 13.31 30.63
N THR A 744 11.26 12.17 30.33
CA THR A 744 10.68 11.03 29.59
C THR A 744 9.93 10.03 30.47
N LEU A 745 10.15 10.06 31.79
CA LEU A 745 9.62 9.05 32.70
C LEU A 745 8.18 9.32 33.17
N ALA A 746 7.66 10.54 32.96
CA ALA A 746 6.31 10.94 33.37
C ALA A 746 5.18 10.51 32.40
N MET A 747 5.51 9.98 31.22
CA MET A 747 4.51 9.58 30.21
C MET A 747 4.19 8.08 30.20
N GLY A 748 4.98 7.25 30.89
CA GLY A 748 4.83 5.79 30.88
C GLY A 748 3.77 5.21 31.83
N ALA A 749 3.22 5.99 32.76
CA ALA A 749 2.42 5.47 33.86
C ALA A 749 0.88 5.55 33.67
N TRP A 750 0.38 5.98 32.51
CA TRP A 750 -1.07 6.14 32.27
C TRP A 750 -1.71 5.00 31.46
N HIS A 751 -0.92 4.19 30.75
CA HIS A 751 -1.48 3.18 29.83
C HIS A 751 -1.83 1.83 30.46
N ALA A 752 -1.60 1.64 31.76
CA ALA A 752 -1.77 0.36 32.43
C ALA A 752 -3.15 0.12 33.11
N TYR A 753 -4.16 0.99 32.90
CA TYR A 753 -5.41 0.93 33.70
C TYR A 753 -6.71 0.53 32.96
N ASN A 754 -6.78 0.46 31.63
CA ASN A 754 -8.07 0.20 30.96
C ASN A 754 -8.11 -1.13 30.19
N LEU A 755 -7.73 -2.20 30.88
CA LEU A 755 -7.96 -3.58 30.48
C LEU A 755 -8.89 -4.27 31.50
N TYR A 756 -10.12 -3.77 31.68
CA TYR A 756 -11.15 -4.47 32.46
C TYR A 756 -12.55 -3.89 32.24
N GLN A 757 -13.24 -4.27 31.16
CA GLN A 757 -14.70 -4.46 31.17
C GLN A 757 -15.13 -5.23 29.91
N TRP A 758 -15.84 -6.33 30.15
CA TRP A 758 -16.40 -7.30 29.20
C TRP A 758 -17.77 -6.84 28.64
N GLY A 759 -18.15 -7.39 27.47
CA GLY A 759 -19.40 -8.17 27.36
C GLY A 759 -20.60 -7.66 26.52
N ILE A 760 -20.89 -8.43 25.45
CA ILE A 760 -22.22 -8.83 24.89
C ILE A 760 -23.05 -7.78 24.09
N ALA A 761 -23.30 -8.07 22.81
CA ALA A 761 -24.66 -8.30 22.24
C ALA A 761 -24.64 -8.75 20.76
N LEU A 762 -25.22 -9.93 20.50
CA LEU A 762 -25.75 -10.40 19.21
C LEU A 762 -26.89 -9.49 18.73
N THR A 763 -27.09 -9.31 17.41
CA THR A 763 -28.41 -9.33 16.69
C THR A 763 -28.22 -9.12 15.17
N PRO A 764 -29.21 -9.47 14.32
CA PRO A 764 -29.01 -10.13 13.03
C PRO A 764 -28.98 -9.17 11.82
N ALA A 765 -28.43 -9.66 10.72
CA ALA A 765 -28.48 -9.02 9.41
C ALA A 765 -29.95 -8.81 8.96
N VAL A 766 -30.31 -7.56 8.71
CA VAL A 766 -31.57 -7.18 8.07
C VAL A 766 -31.43 -7.50 6.57
N ALA A 767 -32.11 -8.55 6.11
CA ALA A 767 -32.28 -8.83 4.69
C ALA A 767 -33.14 -7.74 4.05
N ALA A 768 -32.69 -7.20 2.92
CA ALA A 768 -33.34 -6.10 2.21
C ALA A 768 -34.16 -6.63 1.03
N CYS A 769 -35.32 -6.01 0.79
CA CYS A 769 -36.18 -6.28 -0.36
C CYS A 769 -36.34 -5.00 -1.20
N ASP A 770 -36.49 -5.13 -2.52
CA ASP A 770 -37.02 -4.13 -3.44
C ASP A 770 -36.31 -2.74 -3.54
N PRO A 771 -34.98 -2.66 -3.71
CA PRO A 771 -34.30 -1.39 -3.96
C PRO A 771 -34.68 -0.70 -5.28
N ALA A 772 -34.60 0.65 -5.31
CA ALA A 772 -34.94 1.46 -6.48
C ALA A 772 -34.06 2.70 -6.66
N PHE A 773 -33.72 3.01 -7.91
CA PHE A 773 -33.22 4.33 -8.33
C PHE A 773 -34.38 5.21 -8.78
N VAL A 774 -34.45 6.41 -8.22
CA VAL A 774 -35.51 7.38 -8.50
C VAL A 774 -34.96 8.78 -8.77
N ALA A 775 -35.72 9.54 -9.55
CA ALA A 775 -35.48 10.96 -9.82
C ALA A 775 -36.60 11.84 -9.26
N GLU A 776 -36.25 12.92 -8.59
CA GLU A 776 -37.15 14.00 -8.21
C GLU A 776 -36.85 15.23 -9.08
N PHE A 777 -37.81 15.62 -9.92
CA PHE A 777 -37.69 16.79 -10.78
C PHE A 777 -38.07 18.08 -10.05
N PRO A 778 -37.38 19.20 -10.30
CA PRO A 778 -37.69 20.47 -9.67
C PRO A 778 -39.09 21.01 -10.03
N SER A 779 -39.67 20.58 -11.16
CA SER A 779 -41.03 20.93 -11.58
C SER A 779 -42.13 20.20 -10.80
N GLN A 780 -41.80 19.10 -10.12
CA GLN A 780 -42.73 18.27 -9.34
C GLN A 780 -42.08 17.84 -8.02
N PRO A 781 -41.79 18.79 -7.11
CA PRO A 781 -41.16 18.48 -5.84
C PRO A 781 -42.03 17.51 -5.03
N GLY A 782 -41.40 16.51 -4.43
CA GLY A 782 -42.08 15.44 -3.69
C GLY A 782 -42.48 14.23 -4.52
N VAL A 783 -42.49 14.31 -5.85
CA VAL A 783 -42.85 13.19 -6.74
C VAL A 783 -41.58 12.48 -7.21
N LEU A 784 -41.56 11.16 -7.07
CA LEU A 784 -40.45 10.29 -7.40
C LEU A 784 -40.75 9.53 -8.68
N HIS A 785 -39.89 9.68 -9.67
CA HIS A 785 -39.97 9.02 -10.96
C HIS A 785 -39.00 7.84 -10.99
N LYS A 786 -39.48 6.67 -11.43
CA LYS A 786 -38.70 5.42 -11.46
C LYS A 786 -37.66 5.52 -12.56
N ILE A 787 -36.38 5.37 -12.21
CA ILE A 787 -35.30 5.15 -13.18
C ILE A 787 -35.16 3.65 -13.39
N ALA A 788 -35.11 2.89 -12.29
CA ALA A 788 -35.03 1.44 -12.32
C ALA A 788 -35.29 0.86 -10.91
N HIS A 789 -35.88 -0.32 -10.85
CA HIS A 789 -36.19 -1.04 -9.62
C HIS A 789 -35.85 -2.53 -9.81
N PHE A 790 -35.33 -3.18 -8.79
CA PHE A 790 -34.90 -4.58 -8.91
C PHE A 790 -34.95 -5.32 -7.58
N ASP A 791 -35.09 -6.65 -7.64
CA ASP A 791 -35.00 -7.52 -6.47
C ASP A 791 -34.71 -8.98 -6.85
N GLU A 792 -34.19 -9.79 -5.92
CA GLU A 792 -33.92 -11.22 -6.11
C GLU A 792 -35.00 -12.09 -5.45
N VAL A 793 -35.92 -12.64 -6.24
CA VAL A 793 -36.98 -13.52 -5.74
C VAL A 793 -36.64 -14.97 -6.09
N GLY A 794 -36.40 -15.81 -5.08
CA GLY A 794 -36.15 -17.24 -5.28
C GLY A 794 -34.92 -17.56 -6.13
N GLY A 795 -33.86 -16.74 -6.03
CA GLY A 795 -32.64 -16.91 -6.84
C GLY A 795 -32.70 -16.28 -8.23
N VAL A 796 -33.79 -15.57 -8.57
CA VAL A 796 -34.00 -14.93 -9.86
C VAL A 796 -34.06 -13.41 -9.69
N MET A 797 -33.21 -12.69 -10.43
CA MET A 797 -33.25 -11.23 -10.47
C MET A 797 -34.44 -10.74 -11.30
N HIS A 798 -35.38 -10.09 -10.63
CA HIS A 798 -36.48 -9.34 -11.23
C HIS A 798 -36.07 -7.88 -11.39
N ILE A 799 -36.32 -7.30 -12.57
CA ILE A 799 -35.91 -5.94 -12.92
C ILE A 799 -37.08 -5.24 -13.61
N GLU A 800 -37.41 -4.05 -13.14
CA GLU A 800 -38.33 -3.13 -13.78
C GLU A 800 -37.60 -1.83 -14.17
N LEU A 801 -37.60 -1.53 -15.46
CA LEU A 801 -36.94 -0.36 -16.04
C LEU A 801 -37.97 0.71 -16.39
#